data_AF-A0A0D7B4Y8-F1
#
_entry.id   AF-A0A0D7B4Y8-F1
#
_cell.length_a   1.000
_cell.length_b   1.000
_cell.length_c   1.000
_cell.angle_alpha   90.00
_cell.angle_beta   90.00
_cell.angle_gamma   90.00
#
_symmetry.space_group_name_H-M   'P 1'
#
loop_
_entity.id
_entity.type
_entity.pdbx_description
1 polymer ?
#
loop_
_entity_poly.entity_id
_entity_poly.type
_entity_poly.pdbx_seq_one_letter_code
_entity_poly.pdbx_strand_id
1 'polypeptide(L)'
;MADRKFLDEDIPALVKRLHTDEKIGLLGAPNWWNTYAVPRLGIPSVRMSDGPNGVRGSTAFAATPAQCIPCGTSMGATFDQDAIRKAGKFLAEEAKIKSSVILLGPTCNIQRNPLGGRAFESFSEDPHLSGIITAAYIQGLQKEGVAAAVKHFVGNDQEHERTAAESVMSTRALREIYLYPFMLAQKLAKPWAYMTSYGRIDGVHVSENPAILQDILRKEWGFDGIIMSDWYGTYSVDAAINAGLDLEMPGPPRWRTHVLVSHVLTAQKLLPRTLDARVANMLEFIQRQAKRNPDVVFGDGIERSRDSPEAREFCRRLAADGIVLLKNKGDILPFEEGTKRKIAIMGPNAKETVISGGGSAQLKPTYVITPFDGIANAAPKDVEVKYELGCYAHKYLPTLERNLKTVDGQPGWSCSWYNYRDDGSLSDEIAHFTLLDTRVKISDFRPEGINDEFCLKLKGGLTMPTTAPYELGLTVAGRAKLYVEGELTIDNWTHQTPGDFFYGQGTIEEKAVVDFKAGVGREILVEFNNIMPPREGVDSQPALMRGVRLGGCEQIDPDQAVENAVQTAKDSDVVFFIAGLTPEWEAEGFDRPTLHLPSRQDEVISRIAEVNPNVVVCIQAGSAVAMPWEDKVAGLLQCWYSGNEAGNAIADIIYGKVNPSGRLPLTLPKRIEDCPAYLNSKSVQGKIHYREDLYVGYKHYQATAVKPHFAFGFGLSYTTFEFTGLSIKGSGTNYEVSVEVKNTGARAGAEVVQVYVSYPETELNQLLFQLRGFAKLHDIGVNASKVAKIELDKCAFSHWDPEAKSWRVVAGGYGIHVGKSSEEFVLEARIKVVEGFTWNGV
;
A
#
# COMPACT_ATOMS: atom_id res chain seq x y z
N MET A 1 -34.88 -15.29 12.13
CA MET A 1 -33.78 -15.82 11.30
C MET A 1 -33.86 -15.14 9.94
N ALA A 2 -32.77 -14.62 9.41
CA ALA A 2 -32.76 -14.00 8.08
C ALA A 2 -33.24 -14.99 7.01
N ASP A 3 -33.93 -14.51 5.97
CA ASP A 3 -34.33 -15.35 4.84
C ASP A 3 -33.09 -15.80 4.06
N ARG A 4 -32.77 -17.10 4.14
CA ARG A 4 -31.58 -17.71 3.51
C ARG A 4 -31.90 -18.42 2.20
N LYS A 5 -33.12 -18.27 1.64
CA LYS A 5 -33.53 -18.95 0.39
C LYS A 5 -32.60 -18.66 -0.77
N PHE A 6 -32.05 -17.45 -0.86
CA PHE A 6 -31.13 -17.04 -1.93
C PHE A 6 -29.90 -17.95 -2.07
N LEU A 7 -29.48 -18.62 -0.99
CA LEU A 7 -28.34 -19.54 -1.04
C LEU A 7 -28.56 -20.65 -2.06
N ASP A 8 -29.78 -21.17 -2.21
CA ASP A 8 -30.04 -22.32 -3.09
C ASP A 8 -30.79 -21.95 -4.37
N GLU A 9 -30.91 -20.65 -4.66
CA GLU A 9 -31.60 -20.15 -5.86
C GLU A 9 -30.82 -20.44 -7.14
N ASP A 10 -31.56 -20.80 -8.21
CA ASP A 10 -31.03 -20.88 -9.57
C ASP A 10 -30.85 -19.47 -10.15
N ILE A 11 -29.60 -19.07 -10.39
CA ILE A 11 -29.28 -17.70 -10.82
C ILE A 11 -29.96 -17.34 -12.15
N PRO A 12 -29.92 -18.18 -13.22
CA PRO A 12 -30.65 -17.89 -14.45
C PRO A 12 -32.15 -17.65 -14.27
N ALA A 13 -32.83 -18.43 -13.41
CA ALA A 13 -34.24 -18.20 -13.07
C ALA A 13 -34.43 -16.94 -12.22
N LEU A 14 -33.53 -16.64 -11.29
CA LEU A 14 -33.55 -15.44 -10.47
C LEU A 14 -33.43 -14.16 -11.30
N VAL A 15 -32.54 -14.12 -12.30
CA VAL A 15 -32.38 -12.98 -13.22
C VAL A 15 -33.68 -12.65 -13.95
N LYS A 16 -34.50 -13.66 -14.28
CA LYS A 16 -35.81 -13.45 -14.95
C LYS A 16 -36.89 -12.87 -14.02
N ARG A 17 -36.75 -13.03 -12.70
CA ARG A 17 -37.70 -12.51 -11.69
C ARG A 17 -37.36 -11.09 -11.21
N LEU A 18 -36.16 -10.60 -11.52
CA LEU A 18 -35.73 -9.24 -11.21
C LEU A 18 -36.41 -8.23 -12.14
N HIS A 19 -36.89 -7.15 -11.56
CA HIS A 19 -37.29 -5.95 -12.30
C HIS A 19 -36.05 -5.24 -12.87
N THR A 20 -36.25 -4.40 -13.89
CA THR A 20 -35.14 -3.70 -14.56
C THR A 20 -34.40 -2.75 -13.62
N ASP A 21 -35.11 -2.06 -12.72
CA ASP A 21 -34.51 -1.23 -11.67
C ASP A 21 -33.70 -2.05 -10.65
N GLU A 22 -34.20 -3.21 -10.23
CA GLU A 22 -33.45 -4.14 -9.37
C GLU A 22 -32.16 -4.64 -10.08
N LYS A 23 -32.23 -4.94 -11.39
CA LYS A 23 -31.06 -5.30 -12.21
C LYS A 23 -30.04 -4.17 -12.27
N ILE A 24 -30.49 -2.93 -12.51
CA ILE A 24 -29.62 -1.75 -12.56
C ILE A 24 -28.97 -1.52 -11.19
N GLY A 25 -29.74 -1.63 -10.10
CA GLY A 25 -29.26 -1.51 -8.73
C GLY A 25 -28.15 -2.51 -8.42
N LEU A 26 -28.25 -3.77 -8.85
CA LEU A 26 -27.20 -4.77 -8.64
C LEU A 26 -25.86 -4.46 -9.33
N LEU A 27 -25.85 -3.55 -10.31
CA LEU A 27 -24.62 -3.14 -11.01
C LEU A 27 -24.03 -1.84 -10.44
N GLY A 28 -24.71 -1.10 -9.57
CA GLY A 28 -24.19 0.12 -8.95
C GLY A 28 -24.30 0.04 -7.43
N ALA A 29 -23.20 0.24 -6.71
CA ALA A 29 -23.25 0.19 -5.26
C ALA A 29 -24.27 1.21 -4.69
N PRO A 30 -25.04 0.88 -3.62
CA PRO A 30 -25.94 1.82 -2.97
C PRO A 30 -25.20 2.86 -2.11
N ASN A 31 -23.98 2.54 -1.66
CA ASN A 31 -23.15 3.40 -0.84
C ASN A 31 -21.66 3.10 -1.09
N TRP A 32 -20.78 3.60 -0.24
CA TRP A 32 -19.34 3.45 -0.43
C TRP A 32 -18.83 2.02 -0.37
N TRP A 33 -19.45 1.11 0.39
CA TRP A 33 -18.78 -0.15 0.81
C TRP A 33 -19.63 -1.40 0.61
N ASN A 34 -20.84 -1.27 0.07
CA ASN A 34 -21.79 -2.37 0.03
C ASN A 34 -22.29 -2.61 -1.39
N THR A 35 -22.75 -3.82 -1.66
CA THR A 35 -23.52 -4.14 -2.85
C THR A 35 -25.01 -3.89 -2.62
N TYR A 36 -25.78 -3.81 -3.70
CA TYR A 36 -27.22 -3.57 -3.62
C TYR A 36 -27.97 -4.83 -3.15
N ALA A 37 -28.87 -4.69 -2.18
CA ALA A 37 -29.73 -5.77 -1.69
C ALA A 37 -31.09 -5.78 -2.41
N VAL A 38 -31.69 -6.96 -2.58
CA VAL A 38 -33.06 -7.10 -3.10
C VAL A 38 -33.88 -7.95 -2.11
N PRO A 39 -34.46 -7.33 -1.05
CA PRO A 39 -35.11 -8.06 0.05
C PRO A 39 -36.25 -8.97 -0.38
N ARG A 40 -37.06 -8.56 -1.37
CA ARG A 40 -38.19 -9.37 -1.89
C ARG A 40 -37.76 -10.73 -2.43
N LEU A 41 -36.52 -10.83 -2.92
CA LEU A 41 -35.93 -12.06 -3.47
C LEU A 41 -34.87 -12.66 -2.54
N GLY A 42 -34.73 -12.13 -1.32
CA GLY A 42 -33.77 -12.60 -0.33
C GLY A 42 -32.30 -12.36 -0.71
N ILE A 43 -32.00 -11.54 -1.73
CA ILE A 43 -30.63 -11.23 -2.14
C ILE A 43 -30.01 -10.28 -1.08
N PRO A 44 -28.97 -10.71 -0.34
CA PRO A 44 -28.37 -9.88 0.69
C PRO A 44 -27.43 -8.84 0.07
N SER A 45 -27.12 -7.80 0.85
CA SER A 45 -25.94 -6.98 0.60
C SER A 45 -24.70 -7.67 1.16
N VAL A 46 -23.62 -7.67 0.40
CA VAL A 46 -22.27 -8.00 0.88
C VAL A 46 -21.41 -6.74 0.96
N ARG A 47 -20.58 -6.68 2.01
CA ARG A 47 -19.68 -5.56 2.30
C ARG A 47 -18.25 -5.84 1.84
N MET A 48 -17.60 -4.80 1.38
CA MET A 48 -16.18 -4.75 1.05
C MET A 48 -15.45 -3.70 1.90
N SER A 49 -14.14 -3.85 2.03
CA SER A 49 -13.27 -2.91 2.73
C SER A 49 -11.91 -2.84 2.07
N ASP A 50 -11.28 -1.68 2.10
CA ASP A 50 -9.83 -1.59 1.93
C ASP A 50 -9.11 -2.24 3.12
N GLY A 51 -7.87 -2.73 2.99
CA GLY A 51 -7.08 -2.82 1.78
C GLY A 51 -5.88 -3.77 1.94
N PRO A 52 -4.78 -3.57 1.21
CA PRO A 52 -3.76 -4.60 1.02
C PRO A 52 -2.94 -4.96 2.27
N ASN A 53 -2.86 -4.10 3.28
CA ASN A 53 -2.02 -4.25 4.48
C ASN A 53 -2.80 -4.06 5.80
N GLY A 54 -4.11 -4.32 5.76
CA GLY A 54 -5.01 -4.29 6.92
C GLY A 54 -6.42 -3.92 6.50
N VAL A 55 -7.42 -4.19 7.35
CA VAL A 55 -8.83 -3.97 7.00
C VAL A 55 -9.38 -2.74 7.71
N ARG A 56 -9.55 -1.64 6.96
CA ARG A 56 -10.00 -0.35 7.50
C ARG A 56 -11.42 -0.39 8.05
N GLY A 57 -12.32 -1.10 7.39
CA GLY A 57 -13.76 -1.08 7.64
C GLY A 57 -14.51 -0.13 6.70
N SER A 58 -15.80 0.03 6.95
CA SER A 58 -16.75 0.74 6.09
C SER A 58 -16.93 2.22 6.44
N THR A 59 -15.95 2.84 7.10
CA THR A 59 -15.94 4.29 7.35
C THR A 59 -14.53 4.77 7.71
N ALA A 60 -14.12 5.92 7.18
CA ALA A 60 -12.96 6.67 7.66
C ALA A 60 -13.31 7.60 8.83
N PHE A 61 -14.60 7.96 8.99
CA PHE A 61 -15.12 8.72 10.13
C PHE A 61 -15.38 7.80 11.32
N ALA A 62 -14.88 8.15 12.51
CA ALA A 62 -15.04 7.35 13.72
C ALA A 62 -14.69 5.86 13.50
N ALA A 63 -13.61 5.60 12.76
CA ALA A 63 -13.25 4.27 12.28
C ALA A 63 -13.04 3.27 13.42
N THR A 64 -13.47 2.02 13.21
CA THR A 64 -13.22 0.91 14.13
C THR A 64 -11.77 0.46 13.97
N PRO A 65 -10.91 0.50 15.02
CA PRO A 65 -9.49 0.19 14.89
C PRO A 65 -9.19 -1.22 14.36
N ALA A 66 -8.09 -1.40 13.62
CA ALA A 66 -7.69 -2.68 13.03
C ALA A 66 -6.19 -2.95 13.25
N GLN A 67 -5.76 -4.18 12.95
CA GLN A 67 -4.34 -4.52 12.92
C GLN A 67 -3.76 -4.15 11.54
N CYS A 68 -2.72 -3.33 11.52
CA CYS A 68 -1.95 -3.02 10.32
C CYS A 68 -0.72 -3.94 10.26
N ILE A 69 -0.60 -4.68 9.15
CA ILE A 69 0.58 -5.49 8.82
C ILE A 69 1.52 -4.68 7.92
N PRO A 70 2.76 -5.14 7.66
CA PRO A 70 3.69 -4.41 6.81
C PRO A 70 3.14 -4.10 5.41
N CYS A 71 3.63 -3.01 4.80
CA CYS A 71 3.25 -2.59 3.46
C CYS A 71 3.66 -3.59 2.37
N GLY A 72 3.15 -3.37 1.15
CA GLY A 72 3.40 -4.24 0.00
C GLY A 72 4.88 -4.49 -0.24
N THR A 73 5.70 -3.44 -0.25
CA THR A 73 7.15 -3.60 -0.47
C THR A 73 7.83 -4.36 0.66
N SER A 74 7.45 -4.15 1.93
CA SER A 74 7.98 -4.98 3.03
C SER A 74 7.58 -6.45 2.88
N MET A 75 6.33 -6.73 2.51
CA MET A 75 5.87 -8.09 2.20
C MET A 75 6.61 -8.71 1.01
N GLY A 76 6.85 -7.94 -0.05
CA GLY A 76 7.67 -8.36 -1.19
C GLY A 76 9.11 -8.67 -0.77
N ALA A 77 9.66 -7.89 0.17
CA ALA A 77 11.01 -8.07 0.68
C ALA A 77 11.21 -9.38 1.45
N THR A 78 10.13 -10.03 1.90
CA THR A 78 10.23 -11.32 2.57
C THR A 78 10.71 -12.43 1.63
N PHE A 79 10.40 -12.34 0.32
CA PHE A 79 10.55 -13.43 -0.67
C PHE A 79 9.98 -14.77 -0.17
N ASP A 80 8.87 -14.73 0.57
CA ASP A 80 8.31 -15.88 1.28
C ASP A 80 6.82 -16.08 1.01
N GLN A 81 6.50 -17.05 0.18
CA GLN A 81 5.10 -17.40 -0.14
C GLN A 81 4.34 -17.96 1.07
N ASP A 82 5.01 -18.63 2.02
CA ASP A 82 4.37 -19.18 3.21
C ASP A 82 3.97 -18.07 4.18
N ALA A 83 4.86 -17.12 4.44
CA ALA A 83 4.55 -15.94 5.24
C ALA A 83 3.40 -15.13 4.64
N ILE A 84 3.41 -14.93 3.32
CA ILE A 84 2.36 -14.16 2.65
C ILE A 84 1.02 -14.90 2.59
N ARG A 85 1.01 -16.23 2.45
CA ARG A 85 -0.22 -17.02 2.63
C ARG A 85 -0.80 -16.86 4.04
N LYS A 86 0.05 -16.81 5.07
CA LYS A 86 -0.38 -16.55 6.45
C LYS A 86 -0.89 -15.11 6.61
N ALA A 87 -0.28 -14.13 5.95
CA ALA A 87 -0.77 -12.75 5.92
C ALA A 87 -2.17 -12.66 5.28
N GLY A 88 -2.39 -13.33 4.14
CA GLY A 88 -3.71 -13.42 3.52
C GLY A 88 -4.76 -14.06 4.46
N LYS A 89 -4.39 -15.14 5.17
CA LYS A 89 -5.26 -15.72 6.20
C LYS A 89 -5.59 -14.72 7.32
N PHE A 90 -4.57 -14.06 7.86
CA PHE A 90 -4.74 -13.06 8.93
C PHE A 90 -5.69 -11.94 8.52
N LEU A 91 -5.56 -11.44 7.28
CA LEU A 91 -6.41 -10.39 6.74
C LEU A 91 -7.84 -10.85 6.46
N ALA A 92 -8.05 -12.13 6.11
CA ALA A 92 -9.40 -12.67 5.99
C ALA A 92 -10.13 -12.69 7.34
N GLU A 93 -9.42 -13.04 8.41
CA GLU A 93 -9.97 -12.98 9.76
C GLU A 93 -10.30 -11.55 10.19
N GLU A 94 -9.40 -10.58 9.92
CA GLU A 94 -9.68 -9.15 10.12
C GLU A 94 -10.92 -8.71 9.32
N ALA A 95 -11.04 -9.13 8.04
CA ALA A 95 -12.15 -8.76 7.17
C ALA A 95 -13.51 -9.19 7.73
N LYS A 96 -13.60 -10.44 8.19
CA LYS A 96 -14.83 -10.97 8.80
C LYS A 96 -15.22 -10.22 10.08
N ILE A 97 -14.24 -9.81 10.89
CA ILE A 97 -14.46 -9.02 12.11
C ILE A 97 -14.97 -7.60 11.77
N LYS A 98 -14.61 -7.08 10.59
CA LYS A 98 -15.18 -5.85 10.00
C LYS A 98 -16.47 -6.09 9.21
N SER A 99 -17.14 -7.23 9.42
CA SER A 99 -18.36 -7.60 8.69
C SER A 99 -18.21 -7.56 7.16
N SER A 100 -16.99 -7.76 6.64
CA SER A 100 -16.63 -7.67 5.23
C SER A 100 -16.23 -9.04 4.67
N VAL A 101 -16.64 -9.32 3.44
CA VAL A 101 -16.34 -10.60 2.75
C VAL A 101 -15.57 -10.38 1.45
N ILE A 102 -15.18 -9.14 1.17
CA ILE A 102 -14.37 -8.74 0.03
C ILE A 102 -13.28 -7.80 0.55
N LEU A 103 -12.03 -8.17 0.35
CA LEU A 103 -10.89 -7.32 0.65
C LEU A 103 -10.38 -6.69 -0.65
N LEU A 104 -10.29 -5.37 -0.68
CA LEU A 104 -9.83 -4.59 -1.83
C LEU A 104 -8.30 -4.62 -1.91
N GLY A 105 -7.77 -5.79 -2.24
CA GLY A 105 -6.36 -6.07 -2.38
C GLY A 105 -6.12 -7.52 -2.81
N PRO A 106 -4.85 -7.91 -3.01
CA PRO A 106 -3.68 -7.06 -2.85
C PRO A 106 -3.49 -6.08 -4.02
N THR A 107 -2.60 -5.11 -3.84
CA THR A 107 -2.16 -4.20 -4.91
C THR A 107 -0.88 -4.74 -5.53
N CYS A 108 -0.81 -4.85 -6.86
CA CYS A 108 0.33 -5.43 -7.58
C CYS A 108 0.71 -4.68 -8.86
N ASN A 109 0.57 -3.36 -8.84
CA ASN A 109 1.14 -2.47 -9.85
C ASN A 109 2.69 -2.51 -9.77
N ILE A 110 3.38 -2.03 -10.81
CA ILE A 110 4.84 -2.16 -10.95
C ILE A 110 5.51 -0.81 -10.70
N GLN A 111 6.47 -0.77 -9.78
CA GLN A 111 7.22 0.44 -9.42
C GLN A 111 8.27 0.79 -10.50
N ARG A 112 7.81 1.22 -11.68
CA ARG A 112 8.69 1.71 -12.76
C ARG A 112 9.49 2.96 -12.38
N ASN A 113 8.94 3.73 -11.44
CA ASN A 113 9.54 4.93 -10.89
C ASN A 113 9.49 4.83 -9.36
N PRO A 114 10.62 4.96 -8.64
CA PRO A 114 10.61 4.92 -7.18
C PRO A 114 9.77 6.04 -6.56
N LEU A 115 9.52 7.14 -7.28
CA LEU A 115 8.73 8.28 -6.79
C LEU A 115 7.22 8.04 -6.80
N GLY A 116 6.72 6.92 -7.34
CA GLY A 116 5.28 6.65 -7.40
C GLY A 116 4.61 6.73 -6.02
N GLY A 117 3.51 7.48 -5.91
CA GLY A 117 2.84 7.75 -4.62
C GLY A 117 2.37 6.49 -3.88
N ARG A 118 1.99 5.45 -4.63
CA ARG A 118 1.56 4.13 -4.12
C ARG A 118 2.61 3.04 -4.31
N ALA A 119 3.87 3.40 -4.53
CA ALA A 119 4.96 2.44 -4.64
C ALA A 119 5.03 1.53 -3.40
N PHE A 120 4.79 2.08 -2.20
CA PHE A 120 4.75 1.34 -0.94
C PHE A 120 3.68 0.25 -0.89
N GLU A 121 2.61 0.40 -1.68
CA GLU A 121 1.40 -0.42 -1.59
C GLU A 121 1.49 -1.69 -2.43
N SER A 122 2.31 -1.67 -3.49
CA SER A 122 2.59 -2.85 -4.33
C SER A 122 3.85 -3.59 -3.88
N PHE A 123 4.13 -4.76 -4.46
CA PHE A 123 5.16 -5.66 -3.92
C PHE A 123 6.59 -5.40 -4.44
N SER A 124 6.77 -5.25 -5.76
CA SER A 124 8.10 -5.25 -6.38
C SER A 124 8.11 -4.70 -7.81
N GLU A 125 9.26 -4.13 -8.20
CA GLU A 125 9.57 -3.79 -9.58
C GLU A 125 9.67 -5.01 -10.50
N ASP A 126 9.95 -6.20 -9.94
CA ASP A 126 10.00 -7.44 -10.68
C ASP A 126 8.60 -8.08 -10.79
N PRO A 127 8.10 -8.31 -12.02
CA PRO A 127 6.74 -8.79 -12.21
C PRO A 127 6.56 -10.27 -11.81
N HIS A 128 7.63 -11.08 -11.77
CA HIS A 128 7.55 -12.45 -11.31
C HIS A 128 7.40 -12.50 -9.79
N LEU A 129 8.26 -11.78 -9.04
CA LEU A 129 8.11 -11.65 -7.60
C LEU A 129 6.73 -11.10 -7.23
N SER A 130 6.32 -9.99 -7.84
CA SER A 130 4.99 -9.40 -7.62
C SER A 130 3.86 -10.39 -7.88
N GLY A 131 3.91 -11.18 -8.97
CA GLY A 131 2.88 -12.17 -9.29
C GLY A 131 2.82 -13.35 -8.32
N ILE A 132 3.97 -13.89 -7.90
CA ILE A 132 4.04 -15.01 -6.95
C ILE A 132 3.55 -14.58 -5.56
N ILE A 133 3.97 -13.41 -5.08
CA ILE A 133 3.53 -12.85 -3.79
C ILE A 133 2.02 -12.53 -3.81
N THR A 134 1.53 -11.95 -4.91
CA THR A 134 0.10 -11.72 -5.15
C THR A 134 -0.69 -13.03 -5.08
N ALA A 135 -0.23 -14.08 -5.76
CA ALA A 135 -0.89 -15.38 -5.74
C ALA A 135 -0.95 -15.97 -4.31
N ALA A 136 0.15 -15.94 -3.56
CA ALA A 136 0.21 -16.40 -2.18
C ALA A 136 -0.79 -15.64 -1.28
N TYR A 137 -0.86 -14.33 -1.41
CA TYR A 137 -1.78 -13.48 -0.64
C TYR A 137 -3.24 -13.86 -0.91
N ILE A 138 -3.60 -14.00 -2.18
CA ILE A 138 -4.96 -14.34 -2.62
C ILE A 138 -5.35 -15.75 -2.18
N GLN A 139 -4.43 -16.72 -2.26
CA GLN A 139 -4.64 -18.07 -1.75
C GLN A 139 -4.96 -18.06 -0.25
N GLY A 140 -4.24 -17.27 0.55
CA GLY A 140 -4.50 -17.10 1.97
C GLY A 140 -5.90 -16.55 2.26
N LEU A 141 -6.30 -15.48 1.56
CA LEU A 141 -7.63 -14.87 1.72
C LEU A 141 -8.78 -15.80 1.31
N GLN A 142 -8.71 -16.33 0.10
CA GLN A 142 -9.82 -17.05 -0.51
C GLN A 142 -10.00 -18.44 0.10
N LYS A 143 -8.93 -19.03 0.67
CA LYS A 143 -9.05 -20.26 1.48
C LYS A 143 -9.95 -20.06 2.68
N GLU A 144 -9.88 -18.88 3.31
CA GLU A 144 -10.75 -18.49 4.41
C GLU A 144 -12.10 -17.93 3.94
N GLY A 145 -12.39 -17.95 2.64
CA GLY A 145 -13.67 -17.57 2.07
C GLY A 145 -13.86 -16.07 1.85
N VAL A 146 -12.84 -15.23 2.04
CA VAL A 146 -12.89 -13.80 1.72
C VAL A 146 -12.41 -13.58 0.28
N ALA A 147 -13.18 -12.86 -0.52
CA ALA A 147 -12.81 -12.53 -1.90
C ALA A 147 -11.63 -11.53 -1.92
N ALA A 148 -10.62 -11.83 -2.73
CA ALA A 148 -9.63 -10.85 -3.12
C ALA A 148 -10.12 -10.06 -4.34
N ALA A 149 -10.05 -8.73 -4.28
CA ALA A 149 -10.17 -7.86 -5.45
C ALA A 149 -8.78 -7.33 -5.81
N VAL A 150 -8.06 -8.09 -6.64
CA VAL A 150 -6.69 -7.75 -7.05
C VAL A 150 -6.67 -6.45 -7.85
N LYS A 151 -5.74 -5.54 -7.54
CA LYS A 151 -5.78 -4.16 -8.04
C LYS A 151 -4.41 -3.54 -8.37
N HIS A 152 -4.33 -2.50 -9.19
CA HIS A 152 -5.38 -1.98 -10.08
C HIS A 152 -5.07 -2.43 -11.50
N PHE A 153 -6.00 -3.15 -12.10
CA PHE A 153 -5.86 -3.80 -13.39
C PHE A 153 -6.20 -2.81 -14.52
N VAL A 154 -5.25 -2.26 -15.28
CA VAL A 154 -3.79 -2.37 -15.20
C VAL A 154 -3.15 -1.01 -15.56
N GLY A 155 -1.85 -0.83 -15.30
CA GLY A 155 -1.11 0.37 -15.74
C GLY A 155 -1.28 1.61 -14.83
N ASN A 156 -1.68 1.42 -13.57
CA ASN A 156 -1.78 2.47 -12.55
C ASN A 156 -0.47 2.57 -11.76
N ASP A 157 0.63 2.87 -12.44
CA ASP A 157 1.99 2.80 -11.88
C ASP A 157 2.51 4.18 -11.39
N GLN A 158 1.65 5.21 -11.42
CA GLN A 158 1.87 6.54 -10.88
C GLN A 158 0.52 7.24 -10.57
N GLU A 159 0.52 8.24 -9.70
CA GLU A 159 -0.71 8.91 -9.24
C GLU A 159 -1.05 10.18 -10.03
N HIS A 160 -0.03 10.88 -10.57
CA HIS A 160 -0.22 12.13 -11.29
C HIS A 160 -1.18 11.96 -12.48
N GLU A 161 -2.32 12.66 -12.44
CA GLU A 161 -3.43 12.60 -13.41
C GLU A 161 -4.03 11.20 -13.62
N ARG A 162 -3.95 10.29 -12.64
CA ARG A 162 -4.38 8.87 -12.77
C ARG A 162 -5.76 8.62 -13.39
N THR A 163 -6.73 9.53 -13.23
CA THR A 163 -8.09 9.41 -13.79
C THR A 163 -8.21 9.79 -15.26
N ALA A 164 -7.21 10.46 -15.82
CA ALA A 164 -7.21 10.97 -17.19
C ALA A 164 -6.04 10.43 -18.02
N ALA A 165 -4.90 10.14 -17.39
CA ALA A 165 -3.68 9.78 -18.09
C ALA A 165 -3.81 8.44 -18.83
N GLU A 166 -3.25 8.39 -20.03
CA GLU A 166 -3.03 7.18 -20.80
C GLU A 166 -1.62 6.65 -20.55
N SER A 167 -1.51 5.40 -20.11
CA SER A 167 -0.23 4.69 -20.00
C SER A 167 0.14 4.12 -21.36
N VAL A 168 1.04 4.81 -22.08
CA VAL A 168 1.46 4.47 -23.44
C VAL A 168 2.67 3.55 -23.40
N MET A 169 2.47 2.28 -23.75
CA MET A 169 3.49 1.23 -23.70
C MET A 169 3.37 0.27 -24.89
N SER A 170 4.43 -0.50 -25.15
CA SER A 170 4.35 -1.57 -26.15
C SER A 170 3.47 -2.72 -25.64
N THR A 171 2.90 -3.50 -26.55
CA THR A 171 2.15 -4.72 -26.18
C THR A 171 3.05 -5.74 -25.47
N ARG A 172 4.35 -5.73 -25.76
CA ARG A 172 5.34 -6.60 -25.11
C ARG A 172 5.56 -6.20 -23.65
N ALA A 173 5.78 -4.92 -23.36
CA ALA A 173 5.87 -4.45 -21.98
C ALA A 173 4.56 -4.63 -21.22
N LEU A 174 3.41 -4.35 -21.86
CA LEU A 174 2.10 -4.61 -21.26
C LEU A 174 1.97 -6.06 -20.80
N ARG A 175 2.41 -7.03 -21.61
CA ARG A 175 2.32 -8.46 -21.33
C ARG A 175 3.37 -9.00 -20.37
N GLU A 176 4.63 -8.59 -20.54
CA GLU A 176 5.78 -9.14 -19.79
C GLU A 176 6.02 -8.44 -18.44
N ILE A 177 5.55 -7.19 -18.29
CA ILE A 177 5.78 -6.40 -17.08
C ILE A 177 4.45 -6.17 -16.33
N TYR A 178 3.48 -5.50 -16.94
CA TYR A 178 2.36 -4.92 -16.18
C TYR A 178 1.18 -5.89 -16.00
N LEU A 179 0.87 -6.72 -17.00
CA LEU A 179 -0.13 -7.78 -16.90
C LEU A 179 0.43 -9.06 -16.26
N TYR A 180 1.74 -9.29 -16.35
CA TYR A 180 2.36 -10.51 -15.88
C TYR A 180 2.07 -10.86 -14.40
N PRO A 181 2.12 -9.94 -13.41
CA PRO A 181 1.76 -10.27 -12.04
C PRO A 181 0.28 -10.71 -11.91
N PHE A 182 -0.63 -10.07 -12.64
CA PHE A 182 -2.05 -10.45 -12.69
C PHE A 182 -2.26 -11.79 -13.39
N MET A 183 -1.51 -12.09 -14.46
CA MET A 183 -1.55 -13.36 -15.17
C MET A 183 -1.10 -14.51 -14.24
N LEU A 184 0.00 -14.31 -13.50
CA LEU A 184 0.48 -15.29 -12.52
C LEU A 184 -0.53 -15.46 -11.38
N ALA A 185 -1.13 -14.38 -10.88
CA ALA A 185 -2.19 -14.46 -9.88
C ALA A 185 -3.41 -15.24 -10.37
N GLN A 186 -3.86 -14.99 -11.61
CA GLN A 186 -4.96 -15.72 -12.24
C GLN A 186 -4.63 -17.21 -12.40
N LYS A 187 -3.41 -17.52 -12.88
CA LYS A 187 -2.92 -18.89 -13.05
C LYS A 187 -2.88 -19.67 -11.74
N LEU A 188 -2.33 -19.06 -10.68
CA LEU A 188 -1.96 -19.75 -9.45
C LEU A 188 -3.00 -19.64 -8.32
N ALA A 189 -3.84 -18.61 -8.34
CA ALA A 189 -4.74 -18.29 -7.23
C ALA A 189 -6.19 -18.03 -7.63
N LYS A 190 -6.48 -17.75 -8.91
CA LYS A 190 -7.83 -17.47 -9.46
C LYS A 190 -8.60 -16.46 -8.58
N PRO A 191 -8.22 -15.17 -8.60
CA PRO A 191 -8.91 -14.12 -7.85
C PRO A 191 -10.41 -14.14 -8.17
N TRP A 192 -11.26 -13.86 -7.18
CA TRP A 192 -12.72 -13.80 -7.37
C TRP A 192 -13.20 -12.43 -7.84
N ALA A 193 -12.37 -11.40 -7.72
CA ALA A 193 -12.64 -10.08 -8.25
C ALA A 193 -11.37 -9.40 -8.81
N TYR A 194 -11.56 -8.55 -9.80
CA TYR A 194 -10.56 -7.61 -10.31
C TYR A 194 -11.09 -6.19 -10.15
N MET A 195 -10.25 -5.28 -9.64
CA MET A 195 -10.54 -3.85 -9.65
C MET A 195 -9.78 -3.18 -10.78
N THR A 196 -10.49 -2.47 -11.67
CA THR A 196 -9.86 -1.80 -12.81
C THR A 196 -9.05 -0.58 -12.38
N SER A 197 -8.00 -0.23 -13.12
CA SER A 197 -7.29 1.03 -12.94
C SER A 197 -8.14 2.24 -13.34
N TYR A 198 -7.72 3.41 -12.86
CA TYR A 198 -8.30 4.71 -13.21
C TYR A 198 -7.97 5.16 -14.63
N GLY A 199 -6.80 4.79 -15.16
CA GLY A 199 -6.25 5.37 -16.38
C GLY A 199 -6.75 4.72 -17.67
N ARG A 200 -6.10 5.12 -18.77
CA ARG A 200 -6.37 4.61 -20.12
C ARG A 200 -5.22 3.76 -20.66
N ILE A 201 -5.55 2.82 -21.52
CA ILE A 201 -4.60 2.07 -22.36
C ILE A 201 -5.17 2.07 -23.78
N ASP A 202 -4.35 2.39 -24.76
CA ASP A 202 -4.73 2.57 -26.17
C ASP A 202 -5.92 3.54 -26.34
N GLY A 203 -5.86 4.66 -25.62
CA GLY A 203 -6.88 5.71 -25.63
C GLY A 203 -8.21 5.40 -24.93
N VAL A 204 -8.41 4.19 -24.40
CA VAL A 204 -9.67 3.77 -23.74
C VAL A 204 -9.44 3.53 -22.25
N HIS A 205 -10.33 4.03 -21.40
CA HIS A 205 -10.29 3.76 -19.95
C HIS A 205 -10.38 2.25 -19.71
N VAL A 206 -9.57 1.72 -18.78
CA VAL A 206 -9.51 0.26 -18.60
C VAL A 206 -10.86 -0.32 -18.18
N SER A 207 -11.66 0.43 -17.43
CA SER A 207 -13.05 0.07 -17.06
C SER A 207 -14.03 -0.01 -18.25
N GLU A 208 -13.60 0.38 -19.44
CA GLU A 208 -14.38 0.40 -20.69
C GLU A 208 -13.69 -0.37 -21.82
N ASN A 209 -12.55 -1.00 -21.57
CA ASN A 209 -11.71 -1.59 -22.61
C ASN A 209 -12.01 -3.09 -22.79
N PRO A 210 -12.78 -3.51 -23.82
CA PRO A 210 -13.10 -4.92 -24.03
C PRO A 210 -11.88 -5.78 -24.40
N ALA A 211 -10.84 -5.20 -25.01
CA ALA A 211 -9.62 -5.95 -25.31
C ALA A 211 -8.92 -6.43 -24.01
N ILE A 212 -8.99 -5.62 -22.96
CA ILE A 212 -8.43 -5.98 -21.65
C ILE A 212 -9.42 -6.84 -20.85
N LEU A 213 -10.66 -6.37 -20.68
CA LEU A 213 -11.63 -6.99 -19.76
C LEU A 213 -12.26 -8.27 -20.33
N GLN A 214 -12.50 -8.34 -21.64
CA GLN A 214 -13.06 -9.53 -22.28
C GLN A 214 -11.97 -10.39 -22.91
N ASP A 215 -11.17 -9.84 -23.83
CA ASP A 215 -10.28 -10.66 -24.64
C ASP A 215 -9.13 -11.25 -23.80
N ILE A 216 -8.45 -10.44 -23.01
CA ILE A 216 -7.37 -10.93 -22.13
C ILE A 216 -7.95 -11.61 -20.89
N LEU A 217 -8.69 -10.89 -20.05
CA LEU A 217 -9.04 -11.39 -18.72
C LEU A 217 -10.01 -12.59 -18.79
N ARG A 218 -11.11 -12.49 -19.54
CA ARG A 218 -12.13 -13.56 -19.60
C ARG A 218 -11.82 -14.65 -20.63
N LYS A 219 -11.56 -14.29 -21.89
CA LYS A 219 -11.39 -15.27 -22.99
C LYS A 219 -10.02 -15.95 -22.93
N GLU A 220 -8.94 -15.18 -22.77
CA GLU A 220 -7.60 -15.73 -22.77
C GLU A 220 -7.24 -16.38 -21.42
N TRP A 221 -7.47 -15.71 -20.29
CA TRP A 221 -7.08 -16.23 -18.97
C TRP A 221 -8.18 -17.00 -18.23
N GLY A 222 -9.41 -17.06 -18.78
CA GLY A 222 -10.50 -17.84 -18.22
C GLY A 222 -11.06 -17.30 -16.90
N PHE A 223 -11.04 -15.98 -16.69
CA PHE A 223 -11.60 -15.36 -15.49
C PHE A 223 -13.15 -15.48 -15.43
N ASP A 224 -13.65 -15.98 -14.31
CA ASP A 224 -15.07 -16.26 -14.05
C ASP A 224 -15.64 -15.46 -12.85
N GLY A 225 -14.89 -14.48 -12.32
CA GLY A 225 -15.33 -13.62 -11.22
C GLY A 225 -15.99 -12.33 -11.68
N ILE A 226 -16.03 -11.33 -10.78
CA ILE A 226 -16.57 -9.99 -11.04
C ILE A 226 -15.47 -8.97 -11.34
N ILE A 227 -15.76 -8.02 -12.22
CA ILE A 227 -14.93 -6.85 -12.49
C ILE A 227 -15.60 -5.63 -11.86
N MET A 228 -14.91 -4.94 -10.96
CA MET A 228 -15.40 -3.72 -10.33
C MET A 228 -14.54 -2.52 -10.72
N SER A 229 -15.14 -1.33 -10.72
CA SER A 229 -14.36 -0.11 -10.89
C SER A 229 -13.57 0.19 -9.61
N ASP A 230 -12.47 0.93 -9.75
CA ASP A 230 -11.98 1.75 -8.65
C ASP A 230 -13.02 2.85 -8.30
N TRP A 231 -12.84 3.56 -7.20
CA TRP A 231 -13.79 4.54 -6.69
C TRP A 231 -13.95 5.72 -7.65
N TYR A 232 -15.12 5.84 -8.27
CA TYR A 232 -15.43 6.77 -9.36
C TYR A 232 -14.69 6.49 -10.67
N GLY A 233 -14.03 5.33 -10.80
CA GLY A 233 -13.29 4.88 -11.99
C GLY A 233 -14.17 4.33 -13.13
N THR A 234 -15.39 4.85 -13.26
CA THR A 234 -16.31 4.54 -14.37
C THR A 234 -16.54 5.83 -15.17
N TYR A 235 -16.61 5.75 -16.50
CA TYR A 235 -16.61 6.96 -17.37
C TYR A 235 -17.74 6.97 -18.41
N SER A 236 -18.60 5.96 -18.42
CA SER A 236 -19.73 5.83 -19.33
C SER A 236 -20.77 4.85 -18.81
N VAL A 237 -21.94 4.85 -19.45
CA VAL A 237 -23.03 3.91 -19.17
C VAL A 237 -22.85 2.64 -19.99
N ASP A 238 -23.03 2.74 -21.32
CA ASP A 238 -23.11 1.59 -22.22
C ASP A 238 -21.73 1.00 -22.53
N ALA A 239 -20.69 1.81 -22.75
CA ALA A 239 -19.36 1.28 -23.07
C ALA A 239 -18.79 0.43 -21.93
N ALA A 240 -18.86 0.92 -20.68
CA ALA A 240 -18.43 0.16 -19.50
C ALA A 240 -19.20 -1.17 -19.31
N ILE A 241 -20.53 -1.15 -19.40
CA ILE A 241 -21.37 -2.36 -19.24
C ILE A 241 -21.11 -3.37 -20.37
N ASN A 242 -20.98 -2.89 -21.62
CA ASN A 242 -20.67 -3.74 -22.77
C ASN A 242 -19.24 -4.31 -22.71
N ALA A 243 -18.27 -3.57 -22.16
CA ALA A 243 -16.90 -4.05 -21.94
C ALA A 243 -16.81 -5.10 -20.82
N GLY A 244 -17.85 -5.23 -19.99
CA GLY A 244 -17.96 -6.25 -18.96
C GLY A 244 -17.58 -5.81 -17.55
N LEU A 245 -17.61 -4.50 -17.28
CA LEU A 245 -17.54 -3.99 -15.91
C LEU A 245 -18.83 -4.39 -15.17
N ASP A 246 -18.71 -5.24 -14.15
CA ASP A 246 -19.85 -5.81 -13.43
C ASP A 246 -20.37 -4.86 -12.33
N LEU A 247 -19.49 -4.17 -11.59
CA LEU A 247 -19.88 -3.27 -10.48
C LEU A 247 -19.25 -1.86 -10.59
N GLU A 248 -20.07 -0.81 -10.53
CA GLU A 248 -19.63 0.59 -10.34
C GLU A 248 -19.52 0.91 -8.85
N MET A 249 -18.36 1.46 -8.45
CA MET A 249 -18.08 1.96 -7.11
C MET A 249 -17.69 3.44 -7.14
N PRO A 250 -17.92 4.20 -6.04
CA PRO A 250 -18.86 3.91 -4.96
C PRO A 250 -20.31 4.24 -5.35
N GLY A 251 -21.22 3.98 -4.42
CA GLY A 251 -22.58 4.50 -4.43
C GLY A 251 -22.75 5.88 -3.77
N PRO A 252 -23.82 6.62 -4.09
CA PRO A 252 -24.79 6.30 -5.14
C PRO A 252 -24.14 6.41 -6.55
N PRO A 253 -24.53 5.54 -7.51
CA PRO A 253 -23.84 5.43 -8.79
C PRO A 253 -24.05 6.70 -9.61
N ARG A 254 -23.04 7.09 -10.39
CA ARG A 254 -23.09 8.24 -11.31
C ARG A 254 -23.58 7.80 -12.68
N TRP A 255 -23.08 6.68 -13.17
CA TRP A 255 -23.33 6.20 -14.52
C TRP A 255 -24.46 5.17 -14.57
N ARG A 256 -24.60 4.35 -13.53
CA ARG A 256 -25.62 3.30 -13.45
C ARG A 256 -26.88 3.76 -12.71
N THR A 257 -27.31 4.99 -12.97
CA THR A 257 -28.62 5.45 -12.48
C THR A 257 -29.74 4.80 -13.28
N HIS A 258 -30.91 4.63 -12.66
CA HIS A 258 -32.08 4.07 -13.33
C HIS A 258 -32.42 4.82 -14.62
N VAL A 259 -32.33 6.16 -14.60
CA VAL A 259 -32.62 7.02 -15.75
C VAL A 259 -31.63 6.76 -16.89
N LEU A 260 -30.33 6.80 -16.61
CA LEU A 260 -29.30 6.66 -17.65
C LEU A 260 -29.30 5.27 -18.27
N VAL A 261 -29.35 4.21 -17.46
CA VAL A 261 -29.32 2.83 -17.96
C VAL A 261 -30.60 2.49 -18.74
N SER A 262 -31.77 2.91 -18.24
CA SER A 262 -33.03 2.71 -18.97
C SER A 262 -33.04 3.44 -20.30
N HIS A 263 -32.47 4.65 -20.38
CA HIS A 263 -32.37 5.39 -21.63
C HIS A 263 -31.46 4.70 -22.65
N VAL A 264 -30.31 4.14 -22.25
CA VAL A 264 -29.45 3.41 -23.21
C VAL A 264 -30.02 2.05 -23.62
N LEU A 265 -30.85 1.42 -22.79
CA LEU A 265 -31.61 0.21 -23.16
C LEU A 265 -32.67 0.50 -24.23
N THR A 266 -33.44 1.58 -24.08
CA THR A 266 -34.45 1.97 -25.09
C THR A 266 -33.81 2.45 -26.38
N ALA A 267 -32.64 3.10 -26.29
CA ALA A 267 -31.80 3.47 -27.43
C ALA A 267 -31.05 2.28 -28.07
N GLN A 268 -31.16 1.07 -27.50
CA GLN A 268 -30.48 -0.15 -27.95
C GLN A 268 -28.94 -0.06 -28.01
N LYS A 269 -28.33 0.90 -27.29
CA LYS A 269 -26.88 0.95 -27.10
C LYS A 269 -26.41 -0.09 -26.08
N LEU A 270 -27.28 -0.42 -25.14
CA LEU A 270 -27.15 -1.57 -24.25
C LEU A 270 -28.28 -2.55 -24.58
N LEU A 271 -27.96 -3.85 -24.62
CA LEU A 271 -28.96 -4.88 -24.85
C LEU A 271 -29.38 -5.54 -23.52
N PRO A 272 -30.66 -5.90 -23.33
CA PRO A 272 -31.11 -6.57 -22.10
C PRO A 272 -30.30 -7.81 -21.74
N ARG A 273 -29.87 -8.60 -22.75
CA ARG A 273 -29.00 -9.78 -22.54
C ARG A 273 -27.64 -9.43 -21.95
N THR A 274 -27.08 -8.27 -22.29
CA THR A 274 -25.79 -7.83 -21.75
C THR A 274 -25.96 -7.42 -20.29
N LEU A 275 -27.03 -6.68 -19.97
CA LEU A 275 -27.40 -6.35 -18.60
C LEU A 275 -27.59 -7.62 -17.76
N ASP A 276 -28.39 -8.56 -18.25
CA ASP A 276 -28.67 -9.84 -17.57
C ASP A 276 -27.39 -10.64 -17.31
N ALA A 277 -26.42 -10.63 -18.23
CA ALA A 277 -25.14 -11.30 -18.03
C ALA A 277 -24.28 -10.66 -16.93
N ARG A 278 -24.26 -9.32 -16.82
CA ARG A 278 -23.57 -8.64 -15.70
C ARG A 278 -24.26 -8.93 -14.36
N VAL A 279 -25.59 -8.94 -14.35
CA VAL A 279 -26.38 -9.25 -13.15
C VAL A 279 -26.15 -10.69 -12.72
N ALA A 280 -26.09 -11.65 -13.65
CA ALA A 280 -25.78 -13.04 -13.34
C ALA A 280 -24.42 -13.18 -12.64
N ASN A 281 -23.37 -12.54 -13.17
CA ASN A 281 -22.03 -12.52 -12.55
C ASN A 281 -22.09 -11.99 -11.10
N MET A 282 -22.80 -10.88 -10.89
CA MET A 282 -22.98 -10.30 -9.54
C MET A 282 -23.73 -11.24 -8.60
N LEU A 283 -24.83 -11.85 -9.04
CA LEU A 283 -25.60 -12.77 -8.21
C LEU A 283 -24.82 -14.04 -7.88
N GLU A 284 -24.09 -14.62 -8.84
CA GLU A 284 -23.21 -15.77 -8.60
C GLU A 284 -22.13 -15.46 -7.57
N PHE A 285 -21.53 -14.27 -7.66
CA PHE A 285 -20.54 -13.80 -6.70
C PHE A 285 -21.14 -13.57 -5.31
N ILE A 286 -22.27 -12.85 -5.20
CA ILE A 286 -22.96 -12.61 -3.93
C ILE A 286 -23.39 -13.95 -3.30
N GLN A 287 -23.93 -14.88 -4.09
CA GLN A 287 -24.31 -16.22 -3.61
C GLN A 287 -23.10 -17.01 -3.12
N ARG A 288 -21.96 -16.94 -3.84
CA ARG A 288 -20.69 -17.55 -3.40
C ARG A 288 -20.25 -17.00 -2.05
N GLN A 289 -20.27 -15.67 -1.87
CA GLN A 289 -19.87 -15.04 -0.61
C GLN A 289 -20.84 -15.38 0.53
N ALA A 290 -22.14 -15.34 0.27
CA ALA A 290 -23.17 -15.69 1.25
C ALA A 290 -23.10 -17.17 1.69
N LYS A 291 -22.80 -18.09 0.76
CA LYS A 291 -22.57 -19.52 1.07
C LYS A 291 -21.34 -19.74 1.93
N ARG A 292 -20.24 -19.03 1.63
CA ARG A 292 -18.96 -19.21 2.34
C ARG A 292 -18.94 -18.51 3.69
N ASN A 293 -19.69 -17.43 3.85
CA ASN A 293 -19.68 -16.60 5.05
C ASN A 293 -21.10 -16.26 5.54
N PRO A 294 -21.98 -17.25 5.79
CA PRO A 294 -23.39 -17.00 6.11
C PRO A 294 -23.55 -16.17 7.39
N ASP A 295 -22.68 -16.36 8.37
CA ASP A 295 -22.77 -15.64 9.66
C ASP A 295 -22.23 -14.21 9.59
N VAL A 296 -21.44 -13.89 8.57
CA VAL A 296 -20.98 -12.53 8.29
C VAL A 296 -22.00 -11.80 7.43
N VAL A 297 -22.43 -12.41 6.32
CA VAL A 297 -23.35 -11.79 5.35
C VAL A 297 -24.75 -11.59 5.92
N PHE A 298 -25.24 -12.53 6.73
CA PHE A 298 -26.53 -12.41 7.43
C PHE A 298 -26.36 -12.06 8.91
N GLY A 299 -25.18 -11.57 9.29
CA GLY A 299 -24.86 -11.14 10.66
C GLY A 299 -25.47 -9.79 11.01
N ASP A 300 -24.98 -9.19 12.10
CA ASP A 300 -25.43 -7.87 12.56
C ASP A 300 -24.83 -6.68 11.80
N GLY A 301 -23.82 -6.93 10.95
CA GLY A 301 -23.12 -5.90 10.19
C GLY A 301 -22.27 -4.96 11.05
N ILE A 302 -22.06 -5.28 12.33
CA ILE A 302 -21.29 -4.47 13.28
C ILE A 302 -19.80 -4.77 13.10
N GLU A 303 -19.02 -3.71 12.94
CA GLU A 303 -17.56 -3.80 12.89
C GLU A 303 -16.97 -3.89 14.29
N ARG A 304 -15.94 -4.73 14.43
CA ARG A 304 -15.26 -4.93 15.70
C ARG A 304 -13.75 -4.80 15.52
N SER A 305 -13.02 -4.78 16.62
CA SER A 305 -11.56 -4.83 16.66
C SER A 305 -11.14 -6.13 17.34
N ARG A 306 -9.97 -6.64 16.98
CA ARG A 306 -9.29 -7.68 17.78
C ARG A 306 -7.86 -7.29 18.06
N ASP A 307 -7.38 -7.75 19.20
CA ASP A 307 -6.00 -7.59 19.63
C ASP A 307 -5.66 -8.74 20.56
N SER A 308 -4.69 -9.56 20.17
CA SER A 308 -4.30 -10.78 20.88
C SER A 308 -2.80 -10.97 20.81
N PRO A 309 -2.15 -11.55 21.84
CA PRO A 309 -0.71 -11.79 21.83
C PRO A 309 -0.22 -12.53 20.57
N GLU A 310 -1.00 -13.49 20.08
CA GLU A 310 -0.68 -14.26 18.87
C GLU A 310 -0.71 -13.39 17.61
N ALA A 311 -1.70 -12.50 17.50
CA ALA A 311 -1.78 -11.53 16.41
C ALA A 311 -0.60 -10.55 16.44
N ARG A 312 -0.24 -10.06 17.64
CA ARG A 312 0.90 -9.17 17.83
C ARG A 312 2.22 -9.84 17.43
N GLU A 313 2.45 -11.07 17.89
CA GLU A 313 3.65 -11.84 17.51
C GLU A 313 3.71 -12.11 16.01
N PHE A 314 2.58 -12.43 15.37
CA PHE A 314 2.53 -12.58 13.92
C PHE A 314 2.91 -11.29 13.20
N CYS A 315 2.33 -10.14 13.58
CA CYS A 315 2.65 -8.84 12.99
C CYS A 315 4.14 -8.49 13.18
N ARG A 316 4.68 -8.71 14.38
CA ARG A 316 6.08 -8.48 14.73
C ARG A 316 7.03 -9.34 13.90
N ARG A 317 6.75 -10.64 13.78
CA ARG A 317 7.54 -11.57 12.97
C ARG A 317 7.53 -11.18 11.50
N LEU A 318 6.35 -10.94 10.93
CA LEU A 318 6.20 -10.56 9.53
C LEU A 318 6.93 -9.24 9.21
N ALA A 319 6.86 -8.27 10.13
CA ALA A 319 7.62 -7.03 10.04
C ALA A 319 9.13 -7.31 10.03
N ALA A 320 9.63 -8.08 10.99
CA ALA A 320 11.06 -8.40 11.09
C ALA A 320 11.60 -9.17 9.88
N ASP A 321 10.79 -10.09 9.31
CA ASP A 321 11.15 -10.88 8.13
C ASP A 321 11.24 -10.05 6.85
N GLY A 322 10.60 -8.87 6.82
CA GLY A 322 10.65 -7.90 5.71
C GLY A 322 11.79 -6.87 5.83
N ILE A 323 12.33 -6.63 7.03
CA ILE A 323 13.46 -5.70 7.23
C ILE A 323 14.70 -6.20 6.48
N VAL A 324 15.33 -5.30 5.72
CA VAL A 324 16.55 -5.60 4.95
C VAL A 324 17.75 -4.92 5.59
N LEU A 325 18.77 -5.70 5.97
CA LEU A 325 20.06 -5.17 6.37
C LEU A 325 20.87 -4.84 5.11
N LEU A 326 21.16 -3.56 4.91
CA LEU A 326 21.86 -3.07 3.71
C LEU A 326 23.36 -2.90 3.94
N LYS A 327 23.74 -2.52 5.16
CA LYS A 327 25.15 -2.29 5.54
C LYS A 327 25.37 -2.64 7.00
N ASN A 328 26.49 -3.29 7.30
CA ASN A 328 26.89 -3.65 8.66
C ASN A 328 28.42 -3.69 8.78
N LYS A 329 29.05 -2.51 8.87
CA LYS A 329 30.51 -2.39 8.96
C LYS A 329 30.98 -2.65 10.38
N GLY A 330 32.00 -3.49 10.53
CA GLY A 330 32.62 -3.79 11.81
C GLY A 330 31.71 -4.53 12.78
N ASP A 331 30.72 -5.26 12.25
CA ASP A 331 29.73 -6.02 13.02
C ASP A 331 29.06 -5.19 14.12
N ILE A 332 28.73 -3.92 13.81
CA ILE A 332 28.02 -3.02 14.72
C ILE A 332 26.64 -3.57 15.11
N LEU A 333 26.03 -4.36 14.24
CA LEU A 333 24.84 -5.15 14.50
C LEU A 333 25.14 -6.67 14.44
N PRO A 334 24.50 -7.49 15.28
CA PRO A 334 23.57 -7.08 16.33
C PRO A 334 24.31 -6.39 17.48
N PHE A 335 23.65 -5.45 18.13
CA PHE A 335 24.14 -4.79 19.32
C PHE A 335 24.05 -5.77 20.51
N GLU A 336 25.21 -6.31 20.92
CA GLU A 336 25.29 -7.34 21.97
C GLU A 336 25.30 -6.76 23.40
N GLU A 337 24.84 -7.57 24.36
CA GLU A 337 24.88 -7.27 25.80
C GLU A 337 26.32 -7.31 26.36
N GLY A 338 26.59 -6.58 27.45
CA GLY A 338 27.80 -6.82 28.27
C GLY A 338 28.90 -5.76 28.20
N THR A 339 28.64 -4.60 27.62
CA THR A 339 29.47 -3.40 27.81
C THR A 339 28.55 -2.26 28.18
N LYS A 340 28.69 -1.67 29.38
CA LYS A 340 27.96 -0.44 29.76
C LYS A 340 28.12 0.59 28.65
N ARG A 341 27.08 0.78 27.84
CA ARG A 341 27.11 1.67 26.66
C ARG A 341 26.00 2.69 26.75
N LYS A 342 26.27 3.86 26.18
CA LYS A 342 25.31 4.93 25.95
C LYS A 342 24.83 4.84 24.51
N ILE A 343 23.54 4.65 24.32
CA ILE A 343 22.92 4.73 22.99
C ILE A 343 22.12 6.01 22.87
N ALA A 344 22.17 6.62 21.70
CA ALA A 344 21.24 7.68 21.34
C ALA A 344 20.28 7.19 20.26
N ILE A 345 18.98 7.33 20.53
CA ILE A 345 17.94 7.13 19.53
C ILE A 345 17.55 8.51 19.02
N MET A 346 17.72 8.74 17.72
CA MET A 346 17.55 10.05 17.12
C MET A 346 16.65 10.04 15.89
N GLY A 347 16.24 11.22 15.46
CA GLY A 347 15.63 11.43 14.15
C GLY A 347 14.12 11.61 14.19
N PRO A 348 13.55 12.22 13.13
CA PRO A 348 12.15 12.63 13.09
C PRO A 348 11.19 11.46 13.24
N ASN A 349 11.54 10.27 12.74
CA ASN A 349 10.64 9.12 12.76
C ASN A 349 10.72 8.30 14.06
N ALA A 350 11.63 8.64 14.99
CA ALA A 350 11.87 7.84 16.18
C ALA A 350 10.62 7.70 17.07
N LYS A 351 9.87 8.79 17.28
CA LYS A 351 8.64 8.81 18.10
C LYS A 351 7.35 8.92 17.28
N GLU A 352 7.45 8.89 15.96
CA GLU A 352 6.31 9.00 15.06
C GLU A 352 5.59 7.67 14.85
N THR A 353 4.32 7.73 14.48
CA THR A 353 3.45 6.56 14.27
C THR A 353 3.35 6.16 12.80
N VAL A 354 4.51 5.91 12.18
CA VAL A 354 4.59 5.59 10.75
C VAL A 354 4.37 4.08 10.53
N ILE A 355 3.12 3.67 10.35
CA ILE A 355 2.74 2.25 10.19
C ILE A 355 2.46 1.81 8.73
N SER A 356 2.03 2.73 7.87
CA SER A 356 1.66 2.49 6.47
C SER A 356 1.93 3.75 5.63
N GLY A 357 1.87 3.67 4.30
CA GLY A 357 1.71 4.88 3.48
C GLY A 357 0.29 5.45 3.59
N GLY A 358 0.07 6.60 2.96
CA GLY A 358 -1.21 7.33 3.00
C GLY A 358 -2.22 6.86 1.95
N GLY A 359 -3.50 7.17 2.19
CA GLY A 359 -4.59 6.93 1.24
C GLY A 359 -5.48 5.76 1.61
N SER A 360 -5.99 5.04 0.62
CA SER A 360 -6.90 3.90 0.81
C SER A 360 -6.26 2.75 1.61
N ALA A 361 -4.95 2.53 1.52
CA ALA A 361 -4.26 1.52 2.33
C ALA A 361 -4.12 1.91 3.82
N GLN A 362 -4.37 3.18 4.17
CA GLN A 362 -4.24 3.63 5.55
C GLN A 362 -5.47 3.28 6.38
N LEU A 363 -5.24 2.90 7.64
CA LEU A 363 -6.29 2.57 8.60
C LEU A 363 -5.97 3.13 10.00
N LYS A 364 -6.95 3.07 10.89
CA LYS A 364 -6.78 3.39 12.30
C LYS A 364 -6.25 2.16 13.06
N PRO A 365 -5.04 2.19 13.61
CA PRO A 365 -4.47 1.04 14.29
C PRO A 365 -5.10 0.83 15.68
N THR A 366 -5.18 -0.42 16.12
CA THR A 366 -5.49 -0.79 17.52
C THR A 366 -4.43 -0.31 18.51
N TYR A 367 -3.16 -0.31 18.09
CA TYR A 367 -2.01 0.20 18.84
C TYR A 367 -0.85 0.47 17.88
N VAL A 368 0.15 1.23 18.32
CA VAL A 368 1.41 1.43 17.57
C VAL A 368 2.58 1.40 18.52
N ILE A 369 3.61 0.60 18.20
CA ILE A 369 4.90 0.64 18.88
C ILE A 369 5.85 1.48 18.03
N THR A 370 6.23 2.66 18.54
CA THR A 370 7.18 3.54 17.84
C THR A 370 8.59 2.92 17.83
N PRO A 371 9.45 3.28 16.85
CA PRO A 371 10.85 2.86 16.86
C PRO A 371 11.57 3.16 18.18
N PHE A 372 11.33 4.34 18.75
CA PHE A 372 11.86 4.72 20.06
C PHE A 372 11.38 3.75 21.15
N ASP A 373 10.07 3.52 21.26
CA ASP A 373 9.53 2.62 22.29
C ASP A 373 10.06 1.19 22.13
N GLY A 374 10.13 0.68 20.90
CA GLY A 374 10.63 -0.66 20.63
C GLY A 374 12.10 -0.82 21.02
N ILE A 375 12.96 0.10 20.58
CA ILE A 375 14.41 0.05 20.86
C ILE A 375 14.66 0.28 22.36
N ALA A 376 14.08 1.32 22.94
CA ALA A 376 14.30 1.68 24.35
C ALA A 376 13.78 0.59 25.31
N ASN A 377 12.59 0.01 25.05
CA ASN A 377 12.03 -1.03 25.92
C ASN A 377 12.76 -2.38 25.78
N ALA A 378 13.37 -2.65 24.62
CA ALA A 378 14.17 -3.85 24.39
C ALA A 378 15.63 -3.71 24.82
N ALA A 379 16.08 -2.48 25.15
CA ALA A 379 17.45 -2.22 25.55
C ALA A 379 17.85 -3.03 26.80
N PRO A 380 19.07 -3.61 26.83
CA PRO A 380 19.61 -4.24 28.02
C PRO A 380 19.62 -3.28 29.22
N LYS A 381 19.43 -3.81 30.44
CA LYS A 381 19.24 -2.99 31.66
C LYS A 381 20.42 -2.07 32.01
N ASP A 382 21.61 -2.35 31.50
CA ASP A 382 22.84 -1.61 31.73
C ASP A 382 23.16 -0.57 30.63
N VAL A 383 22.26 -0.40 29.66
CA VAL A 383 22.37 0.58 28.58
C VAL A 383 21.68 1.89 28.97
N GLU A 384 22.40 3.00 28.86
CA GLU A 384 21.83 4.34 28.99
C GLU A 384 21.22 4.76 27.64
N VAL A 385 19.93 5.08 27.62
CA VAL A 385 19.22 5.51 26.41
C VAL A 385 18.98 7.02 26.45
N LYS A 386 19.48 7.73 25.45
CA LYS A 386 19.18 9.15 25.20
C LYS A 386 18.29 9.29 23.96
N TYR A 387 17.53 10.38 23.92
CA TYR A 387 16.70 10.75 22.79
C TYR A 387 17.03 12.17 22.34
N GLU A 388 17.16 12.36 21.03
CA GLU A 388 17.20 13.70 20.41
C GLU A 388 16.40 13.71 19.11
N LEU A 389 15.68 14.80 18.83
CA LEU A 389 14.91 14.90 17.59
C LEU A 389 15.83 15.09 16.37
N GLY A 390 16.82 15.98 16.48
CA GLY A 390 17.70 16.41 15.39
C GLY A 390 17.03 17.35 14.39
N CYS A 391 15.92 16.94 13.77
CA CYS A 391 15.13 17.81 12.89
C CYS A 391 13.68 17.31 12.75
N TYR A 392 12.77 18.19 12.32
CA TYR A 392 11.46 17.79 11.82
C TYR A 392 11.52 17.37 10.36
N ALA A 393 10.64 16.45 9.96
CA ALA A 393 10.52 15.96 8.59
C ALA A 393 9.06 15.71 8.13
N HIS A 394 8.07 16.26 8.84
CA HIS A 394 6.67 16.14 8.46
C HIS A 394 6.34 17.02 7.24
N LYS A 395 5.40 16.60 6.38
CA LYS A 395 4.90 17.43 5.27
C LYS A 395 3.85 18.42 5.77
N TYR A 396 2.99 17.93 6.65
CA TYR A 396 1.98 18.68 7.39
C TYR A 396 2.23 18.52 8.89
N LEU A 397 1.86 19.49 9.70
CA LEU A 397 2.11 19.46 11.15
C LEU A 397 1.52 18.19 11.79
N PRO A 398 2.23 17.42 12.64
CA PRO A 398 1.76 16.15 13.18
C PRO A 398 0.36 16.22 13.82
N THR A 399 -0.35 15.10 13.84
CA THR A 399 -1.70 15.04 14.42
C THR A 399 -1.68 15.16 15.95
N LEU A 400 -2.78 15.66 16.53
CA LEU A 400 -2.84 16.08 17.93
C LEU A 400 -3.78 15.23 18.81
N GLU A 401 -4.32 14.12 18.30
CA GLU A 401 -5.31 13.33 19.05
C GLU A 401 -4.83 12.86 20.44
N ARG A 402 -3.53 12.59 20.60
CA ARG A 402 -2.95 12.15 21.89
C ARG A 402 -2.99 13.23 22.96
N ASN A 403 -3.14 14.49 22.55
CA ASN A 403 -3.13 15.67 23.41
C ASN A 403 -4.53 16.24 23.65
N LEU A 404 -5.57 15.67 23.03
CA LEU A 404 -6.94 16.14 23.15
C LEU A 404 -7.75 15.33 24.16
N LYS A 405 -8.56 16.05 24.94
CA LYS A 405 -9.62 15.50 25.77
C LYS A 405 -10.94 16.22 25.52
N THR A 406 -12.05 15.51 25.65
CA THR A 406 -13.38 16.10 25.66
C THR A 406 -13.59 16.95 26.92
N VAL A 407 -14.67 17.74 26.97
CA VAL A 407 -15.01 18.58 28.13
C VAL A 407 -15.21 17.75 29.41
N ASP A 408 -15.70 16.52 29.28
CA ASP A 408 -15.86 15.54 30.36
C ASP A 408 -14.59 14.69 30.62
N GLY A 409 -13.47 14.99 29.94
CA GLY A 409 -12.16 14.44 30.22
C GLY A 409 -11.81 13.11 29.53
N GLN A 410 -12.66 12.61 28.63
CA GLN A 410 -12.38 11.41 27.83
C GLN A 410 -11.32 11.71 26.75
N PRO A 411 -10.51 10.73 26.32
CA PRO A 411 -9.59 10.91 25.19
C PRO A 411 -10.32 11.36 23.93
N GLY A 412 -9.72 12.28 23.18
CA GLY A 412 -10.28 12.79 21.92
C GLY A 412 -11.02 14.12 22.06
N TRP A 413 -11.91 14.41 21.12
CA TRP A 413 -12.70 15.65 21.06
C TRP A 413 -14.11 15.38 20.56
N SER A 414 -15.07 16.20 21.01
CA SER A 414 -16.48 16.04 20.65
C SER A 414 -16.73 16.58 19.25
N CYS A 415 -17.56 15.89 18.48
CA CYS A 415 -17.97 16.24 17.12
C CYS A 415 -19.50 16.31 17.06
N SER A 416 -20.02 17.53 16.98
CA SER A 416 -21.46 17.80 16.90
C SER A 416 -21.85 18.17 15.47
N TRP A 417 -22.93 17.57 14.98
CA TRP A 417 -23.45 17.75 13.63
C TRP A 417 -24.72 18.61 13.63
N TYR A 418 -24.81 19.52 12.66
CA TYR A 418 -25.91 20.48 12.52
C TYR A 418 -26.31 20.63 11.05
N ASN A 419 -27.60 20.88 10.81
CA ASN A 419 -28.08 21.34 9.52
C ASN A 419 -28.11 22.87 9.47
N TYR A 420 -28.03 23.43 8.26
CA TYR A 420 -28.39 24.82 8.03
C TYR A 420 -29.91 24.97 7.93
N ARG A 421 -30.45 26.03 8.54
CA ARG A 421 -31.81 26.53 8.34
C ARG A 421 -31.83 27.47 7.13
N ASP A 422 -33.03 27.76 6.61
CA ASP A 422 -33.22 28.62 5.44
C ASP A 422 -32.65 30.05 5.63
N ASP A 423 -32.57 30.53 6.88
CA ASP A 423 -31.98 31.82 7.25
C ASP A 423 -30.45 31.79 7.43
N GLY A 424 -29.81 30.64 7.19
CA GLY A 424 -28.38 30.40 7.35
C GLY A 424 -27.93 30.09 8.78
N SER A 425 -28.83 30.09 9.77
CA SER A 425 -28.50 29.68 11.14
C SER A 425 -28.42 28.15 11.27
N LEU A 426 -27.81 27.66 12.36
CA LEU A 426 -27.71 26.23 12.61
C LEU A 426 -28.99 25.68 13.27
N SER A 427 -29.30 24.43 12.99
CA SER A 427 -30.29 23.65 13.74
C SER A 427 -29.83 23.39 15.18
N ASP A 428 -30.67 22.72 15.96
CA ASP A 428 -30.19 22.02 17.16
C ASP A 428 -29.23 20.88 16.75
N GLU A 429 -28.46 20.35 17.71
CA GLU A 429 -27.57 19.21 17.46
C GLU A 429 -28.38 17.99 16.99
N ILE A 430 -27.97 17.43 15.85
CA ILE A 430 -28.64 16.27 15.23
C ILE A 430 -27.92 14.97 15.58
N ALA A 431 -26.58 15.01 15.63
CA ALA A 431 -25.76 13.85 15.98
C ALA A 431 -24.49 14.27 16.72
N HIS A 432 -24.01 13.38 17.57
CA HIS A 432 -22.84 13.59 18.42
C HIS A 432 -21.90 12.38 18.38
N PHE A 433 -20.60 12.64 18.28
CA PHE A 433 -19.56 11.61 18.32
C PHE A 433 -18.35 12.09 19.13
N THR A 434 -17.62 11.17 19.76
CA THR A 434 -16.28 11.43 20.27
C THR A 434 -15.27 10.89 19.26
N LEU A 435 -14.43 11.76 18.71
CA LEU A 435 -13.41 11.38 17.73
C LEU A 435 -12.06 11.26 18.43
N LEU A 436 -11.29 10.24 18.04
CA LEU A 436 -9.93 10.01 18.53
C LEU A 436 -8.88 10.34 17.47
N ASP A 437 -9.26 11.13 16.47
CA ASP A 437 -8.45 11.46 15.30
C ASP A 437 -8.61 12.96 15.04
N THR A 438 -7.52 13.68 14.81
CA THR A 438 -7.60 15.09 14.38
C THR A 438 -7.60 15.26 12.87
N ARG A 439 -7.43 14.16 12.13
CA ARG A 439 -7.68 14.07 10.70
C ARG A 439 -9.07 13.45 10.47
N VAL A 440 -10.06 14.30 10.33
CA VAL A 440 -11.47 13.93 10.23
C VAL A 440 -11.87 13.85 8.75
N LYS A 441 -11.93 12.64 8.20
CA LYS A 441 -12.47 12.35 6.85
C LYS A 441 -13.94 11.95 6.97
N ILE A 442 -14.81 12.54 6.14
CA ILE A 442 -16.28 12.34 6.21
C ILE A 442 -16.91 12.06 4.84
N SER A 443 -16.13 11.62 3.86
CA SER A 443 -16.62 11.43 2.49
C SER A 443 -17.52 10.20 2.36
N ASP A 444 -17.30 9.21 3.22
CA ASP A 444 -17.96 7.91 3.24
C ASP A 444 -18.96 7.75 4.39
N PHE A 445 -19.22 8.81 5.14
CA PHE A 445 -20.11 8.80 6.29
C PHE A 445 -20.98 10.05 6.37
N ARG A 446 -22.28 9.84 6.59
CA ARG A 446 -23.24 10.89 6.93
C ARG A 446 -24.27 10.28 7.90
N PRO A 447 -24.47 10.87 9.10
CA PRO A 447 -25.47 10.34 10.03
C PRO A 447 -26.89 10.65 9.53
N GLU A 448 -27.86 9.90 10.04
CA GLU A 448 -29.28 10.09 9.72
C GLU A 448 -29.75 11.50 10.11
N GLY A 449 -30.61 12.10 9.28
CA GLY A 449 -31.16 13.45 9.51
C GLY A 449 -30.29 14.61 9.04
N ILE A 450 -29.06 14.35 8.58
CA ILE A 450 -28.18 15.40 8.02
C ILE A 450 -28.45 15.65 6.53
N ASN A 451 -28.61 16.93 6.19
CA ASN A 451 -28.86 17.43 4.83
C ASN A 451 -27.60 17.39 3.96
N ASP A 452 -27.71 17.79 2.68
CA ASP A 452 -26.56 17.88 1.78
C ASP A 452 -25.56 18.97 2.17
N GLU A 453 -26.05 20.06 2.77
CA GLU A 453 -25.26 21.12 3.38
C GLU A 453 -25.36 21.04 4.90
N PHE A 454 -24.21 20.97 5.58
CA PHE A 454 -24.15 20.77 7.02
C PHE A 454 -22.90 21.40 7.64
N CYS A 455 -22.94 21.55 8.96
CA CYS A 455 -21.86 22.09 9.78
C CYS A 455 -21.44 21.07 10.86
N LEU A 456 -20.13 21.03 11.14
CA LEU A 456 -19.55 20.30 12.26
C LEU A 456 -18.94 21.29 13.24
N LYS A 457 -19.10 21.02 14.54
CA LYS A 457 -18.30 21.66 15.59
C LYS A 457 -17.49 20.60 16.32
N LEU A 458 -16.17 20.72 16.22
CA LEU A 458 -15.19 19.84 16.84
C LEU A 458 -14.58 20.55 18.05
N LYS A 459 -14.82 20.05 19.27
CA LYS A 459 -14.47 20.75 20.51
C LYS A 459 -13.72 19.86 21.49
N GLY A 460 -12.61 20.35 22.05
CA GLY A 460 -11.83 19.63 23.06
C GLY A 460 -10.83 20.52 23.80
N GLY A 461 -10.31 20.04 24.92
CA GLY A 461 -9.18 20.61 25.64
C GLY A 461 -7.87 20.02 25.13
N LEU A 462 -7.00 20.86 24.58
CA LEU A 462 -5.67 20.50 24.10
C LEU A 462 -4.61 20.76 25.17
N THR A 463 -3.91 19.72 25.61
CA THR A 463 -2.84 19.81 26.61
C THR A 463 -1.50 19.39 26.01
N MET A 464 -0.54 20.31 26.01
CA MET A 464 0.81 20.08 25.52
C MET A 464 1.79 19.68 26.64
N PRO A 465 2.82 18.86 26.34
CA PRO A 465 3.75 18.36 27.34
C PRO A 465 4.81 19.39 27.79
N THR A 466 5.10 20.40 26.97
CA THR A 466 6.14 21.41 27.25
C THR A 466 5.55 22.81 27.27
N THR A 467 6.22 23.72 27.99
CA THR A 467 5.91 25.15 27.97
C THR A 467 6.71 25.81 26.87
N ALA A 468 6.07 26.09 25.74
CA ALA A 468 6.70 26.62 24.55
C ALA A 468 5.64 27.23 23.61
N PRO A 469 6.04 28.03 22.61
CA PRO A 469 5.21 28.28 21.43
C PRO A 469 5.01 26.99 20.64
N TYR A 470 3.77 26.74 20.21
CA TYR A 470 3.41 25.64 19.31
C TYR A 470 2.86 26.20 18.02
N GLU A 471 3.27 25.64 16.89
CA GLU A 471 2.62 25.90 15.61
C GLU A 471 1.40 24.97 15.48
N LEU A 472 0.22 25.53 15.24
CA LEU A 472 -1.01 24.80 14.92
C LEU A 472 -1.32 24.96 13.44
N GLY A 473 -1.84 23.91 12.82
CA GLY A 473 -2.17 23.86 11.40
C GLY A 473 -3.60 23.39 11.13
N LEU A 474 -4.27 24.00 10.15
CA LEU A 474 -5.63 23.66 9.73
C LEU A 474 -5.69 23.46 8.20
N THR A 475 -6.07 22.25 7.79
CA THR A 475 -6.30 21.90 6.38
C THR A 475 -7.72 21.40 6.16
N VAL A 476 -8.36 21.74 5.05
CA VAL A 476 -9.77 21.41 4.83
C VAL A 476 -10.09 21.03 3.38
N ALA A 477 -11.04 20.11 3.19
CA ALA A 477 -11.82 19.92 1.96
C ALA A 477 -13.28 20.26 2.30
N GLY A 478 -13.67 21.51 2.02
CA GLY A 478 -14.81 22.21 2.63
C GLY A 478 -14.35 23.59 3.12
N ARG A 479 -14.91 24.11 4.21
CA ARG A 479 -14.45 25.35 4.86
C ARG A 479 -14.25 25.11 6.35
N ALA A 480 -13.21 25.70 6.95
CA ALA A 480 -12.97 25.54 8.38
C ALA A 480 -12.37 26.76 9.07
N LYS A 481 -12.70 26.95 10.35
CA LYS A 481 -12.09 27.93 11.25
C LYS A 481 -11.61 27.24 12.53
N LEU A 482 -10.46 27.65 13.03
CA LEU A 482 -9.94 27.23 14.33
C LEU A 482 -10.04 28.39 15.32
N TYR A 483 -10.59 28.10 16.49
CA TYR A 483 -10.64 28.99 17.64
C TYR A 483 -9.89 28.37 18.81
N VAL A 484 -9.09 29.19 19.51
CA VAL A 484 -8.39 28.81 20.74
C VAL A 484 -8.86 29.76 21.83
N GLU A 485 -9.44 29.24 22.92
CA GLU A 485 -10.05 30.07 23.98
C GLU A 485 -11.08 31.09 23.45
N GLY A 486 -11.81 30.73 22.39
CA GLY A 486 -12.79 31.60 21.74
C GLY A 486 -12.21 32.64 20.76
N GLU A 487 -10.90 32.78 20.66
CA GLU A 487 -10.24 33.69 19.72
C GLU A 487 -10.01 33.00 18.37
N LEU A 488 -10.43 33.65 17.27
CA LEU A 488 -10.19 33.15 15.91
C LEU A 488 -8.68 33.09 15.63
N THR A 489 -8.15 31.88 15.52
CA THR A 489 -6.71 31.63 15.40
C THR A 489 -6.30 31.31 13.97
N ILE A 490 -7.11 30.52 13.24
CA ILE A 490 -6.89 30.23 11.81
C ILE A 490 -8.22 30.35 11.07
N ASP A 491 -8.24 31.13 9.99
CA ASP A 491 -9.38 31.24 9.07
C ASP A 491 -9.03 30.57 7.74
N ASN A 492 -9.51 29.34 7.56
CA ASN A 492 -9.44 28.60 6.30
C ASN A 492 -10.86 28.45 5.71
N TRP A 493 -11.63 29.53 5.79
CA TRP A 493 -13.03 29.61 5.39
C TRP A 493 -13.29 30.76 4.43
N THR A 494 -12.72 31.94 4.72
CA THR A 494 -12.98 33.18 3.97
C THR A 494 -12.13 33.25 2.70
N HIS A 495 -10.86 32.91 2.79
CA HIS A 495 -9.93 32.78 1.66
C HIS A 495 -9.25 31.42 1.75
N GLN A 496 -9.15 30.71 0.62
CA GLN A 496 -8.56 29.38 0.57
C GLN A 496 -7.55 29.27 -0.55
N THR A 497 -6.43 28.62 -0.26
CA THR A 497 -5.41 28.28 -1.26
C THR A 497 -5.45 26.77 -1.51
N PRO A 498 -5.67 26.29 -2.74
CA PRO A 498 -5.64 24.86 -3.07
C PRO A 498 -4.30 24.20 -2.69
N GLY A 499 -4.34 22.94 -2.23
CA GLY A 499 -3.16 22.18 -1.86
C GLY A 499 -3.31 20.66 -2.07
N ASP A 500 -2.27 19.90 -1.73
CA ASP A 500 -2.19 18.46 -2.06
C ASP A 500 -3.02 17.55 -1.12
N PHE A 501 -3.51 18.06 0.02
CA PHE A 501 -4.20 17.22 1.00
C PHE A 501 -5.58 16.77 0.49
N PHE A 502 -6.14 15.71 1.07
CA PHE A 502 -7.37 15.07 0.57
C PHE A 502 -7.30 14.69 -0.92
N TYR A 503 -6.21 14.04 -1.33
CA TYR A 503 -5.98 13.60 -2.71
C TYR A 503 -5.93 14.77 -3.72
N GLY A 504 -5.31 15.89 -3.33
CA GLY A 504 -5.21 17.09 -4.17
C GLY A 504 -6.51 17.91 -4.26
N GLN A 505 -7.47 17.68 -3.35
CA GLN A 505 -8.78 18.36 -3.38
C GLN A 505 -9.02 19.27 -2.17
N GLY A 506 -8.07 19.33 -1.24
CA GLY A 506 -8.12 20.22 -0.08
C GLY A 506 -7.33 21.50 -0.28
N THR A 507 -7.17 22.24 0.81
CA THR A 507 -6.32 23.43 0.88
C THR A 507 -4.86 23.09 1.19
N ILE A 508 -3.99 24.10 1.16
CA ILE A 508 -2.74 24.07 1.92
C ILE A 508 -3.04 24.03 3.44
N GLU A 509 -2.00 23.81 4.24
CA GLU A 509 -2.10 23.92 5.70
C GLU A 509 -1.88 25.37 6.14
N GLU A 510 -2.97 26.03 6.52
CA GLU A 510 -2.92 27.35 7.15
C GLU A 510 -2.44 27.22 8.59
N LYS A 511 -1.58 28.12 9.06
CA LYS A 511 -0.84 27.97 10.32
C LYS A 511 -0.91 29.20 11.22
N ALA A 512 -0.87 28.97 12.53
CA ALA A 512 -0.74 30.01 13.54
C ALA A 512 0.10 29.52 14.73
N VAL A 513 0.76 30.44 15.43
CA VAL A 513 1.55 30.12 16.63
C VAL A 513 0.75 30.46 17.88
N VAL A 514 0.75 29.54 18.84
CA VAL A 514 0.00 29.63 20.09
C VAL A 514 0.90 29.20 21.25
N ASP A 515 0.97 30.03 22.29
CA ASP A 515 1.70 29.66 23.50
C ASP A 515 0.92 28.65 24.34
N PHE A 516 1.62 27.59 24.75
CA PHE A 516 1.13 26.59 25.70
C PHE A 516 1.98 26.56 26.95
N LYS A 517 1.35 26.25 28.09
CA LYS A 517 2.03 25.89 29.33
C LYS A 517 1.88 24.39 29.55
N ALA A 518 2.99 23.73 29.87
CA ALA A 518 3.02 22.28 30.10
C ALA A 518 1.91 21.84 31.06
N GLY A 519 1.11 20.85 30.63
CA GLY A 519 0.04 20.27 31.46
C GLY A 519 -1.22 21.13 31.62
N VAL A 520 -1.24 22.37 31.11
CA VAL A 520 -2.42 23.24 31.13
C VAL A 520 -3.22 23.04 29.84
N GLY A 521 -4.46 22.57 29.96
CA GLY A 521 -5.36 22.41 28.82
C GLY A 521 -5.90 23.75 28.32
N ARG A 522 -5.98 23.91 27.00
CA ARG A 522 -6.65 25.05 26.34
C ARG A 522 -7.85 24.57 25.53
N GLU A 523 -8.94 25.33 25.55
CA GLU A 523 -10.12 25.03 24.74
C GLU A 523 -9.81 25.25 23.25
N ILE A 524 -10.10 24.23 22.45
CA ILE A 524 -10.05 24.24 20.99
C ILE A 524 -11.45 24.03 20.44
N LEU A 525 -11.83 24.85 19.47
CA LEU A 525 -13.03 24.68 18.65
C LEU A 525 -12.64 24.78 17.18
N VAL A 526 -12.91 23.73 16.40
CA VAL A 526 -12.89 23.78 14.94
C VAL A 526 -14.33 23.77 14.43
N GLU A 527 -14.70 24.83 13.72
CA GLU A 527 -15.96 24.89 12.98
C GLU A 527 -15.69 24.50 11.53
N PHE A 528 -16.43 23.54 11.01
CA PHE A 528 -16.30 23.07 9.63
C PHE A 528 -17.66 23.12 8.93
N ASN A 529 -17.68 23.43 7.64
CA ASN A 529 -18.81 23.11 6.77
C ASN A 529 -18.38 22.48 5.45
N ASN A 530 -19.32 21.82 4.80
CA ASN A 530 -19.11 21.13 3.54
C ASN A 530 -19.50 21.94 2.29
N ILE A 531 -19.78 23.24 2.46
CA ILE A 531 -20.20 24.15 1.39
C ILE A 531 -18.97 24.50 0.55
N MET A 532 -19.09 24.39 -0.78
CA MET A 532 -17.98 24.72 -1.70
C MET A 532 -17.45 26.13 -1.43
N PRO A 533 -16.13 26.36 -1.38
CA PRO A 533 -15.56 27.70 -1.19
C PRO A 533 -15.96 28.69 -2.28
N PRO A 534 -15.85 30.01 -2.03
CA PRO A 534 -16.00 31.02 -3.08
C PRO A 534 -15.05 30.74 -4.24
N ARG A 535 -15.55 30.74 -5.48
CA ARG A 535 -14.76 30.43 -6.68
C ARG A 535 -13.93 31.64 -7.12
N GLU A 536 -12.82 31.92 -6.43
CA GLU A 536 -11.79 32.85 -6.91
C GLU A 536 -10.54 32.07 -7.32
N GLY A 537 -10.42 31.77 -8.62
CA GLY A 537 -9.23 31.13 -9.21
C GLY A 537 -9.22 29.60 -9.16
N VAL A 538 -8.79 29.04 -10.29
CA VAL A 538 -8.59 27.61 -10.65
C VAL A 538 -9.75 26.68 -10.31
N ASP A 539 -10.43 26.18 -11.35
CA ASP A 539 -11.37 25.05 -11.25
C ASP A 539 -10.59 23.78 -10.82
N SER A 540 -10.55 23.50 -9.52
CA SER A 540 -10.11 22.21 -9.01
C SER A 540 -11.10 21.12 -9.42
N GLN A 541 -10.65 19.86 -9.48
CA GLN A 541 -11.54 18.73 -9.69
C GLN A 541 -12.73 18.80 -8.72
N PRO A 542 -13.96 18.45 -9.14
CA PRO A 542 -15.13 18.50 -8.25
C PRO A 542 -14.82 17.72 -6.97
N ALA A 543 -14.88 18.40 -5.81
CA ALA A 543 -14.47 17.84 -4.53
C ALA A 543 -15.29 16.57 -4.19
N LEU A 544 -14.68 15.42 -4.43
CA LEU A 544 -15.12 14.09 -4.00
C LEU A 544 -14.85 13.91 -2.52
N MET A 545 -13.81 14.57 -2.01
CA MET A 545 -13.41 14.51 -0.61
C MET A 545 -14.04 15.62 0.22
N ARG A 546 -14.33 15.26 1.47
CA ARG A 546 -14.81 16.16 2.52
C ARG A 546 -14.11 15.82 3.83
N GLY A 547 -13.66 16.84 4.55
CA GLY A 547 -13.02 16.67 5.85
C GLY A 547 -12.18 17.85 6.30
N VAL A 548 -11.66 17.75 7.52
CA VAL A 548 -10.78 18.73 8.15
C VAL A 548 -9.65 18.02 8.90
N ARG A 549 -8.48 18.66 8.96
CA ARG A 549 -7.31 18.20 9.69
C ARG A 549 -6.80 19.30 10.59
N LEU A 550 -6.66 19.00 11.88
CA LEU A 550 -5.93 19.81 12.85
C LEU A 550 -4.59 19.13 13.17
N GLY A 551 -3.50 19.87 13.00
CA GLY A 551 -2.15 19.42 13.36
C GLY A 551 -1.44 20.42 14.26
N GLY A 552 -0.33 20.01 14.85
CA GLY A 552 0.57 20.93 15.54
C GLY A 552 1.84 20.28 16.06
N CYS A 553 2.86 21.10 16.30
CA CYS A 553 4.09 20.71 16.98
C CYS A 553 4.71 21.87 17.75
N GLU A 554 5.64 21.55 18.64
CA GLU A 554 6.46 22.57 19.30
C GLU A 554 7.27 23.34 18.27
N GLN A 555 7.30 24.67 18.38
CA GLN A 555 8.17 25.50 17.55
C GLN A 555 9.60 25.43 18.12
N ILE A 556 10.52 24.85 17.34
CA ILE A 556 11.92 24.68 17.72
C ILE A 556 12.83 25.60 16.92
N ASP A 557 14.01 25.90 17.46
CA ASP A 557 15.13 26.41 16.67
C ASP A 557 15.74 25.24 15.87
N PRO A 558 15.62 25.24 14.53
CA PRO A 558 16.10 24.13 13.72
C PRO A 558 17.62 23.98 13.75
N ASP A 559 18.40 25.06 13.91
CA ASP A 559 19.86 24.98 13.97
C ASP A 559 20.31 24.42 15.31
N GLN A 560 19.70 24.89 16.41
CA GLN A 560 19.98 24.35 17.73
C GLN A 560 19.61 22.86 17.85
N ALA A 561 18.53 22.42 17.20
CA ALA A 561 18.14 21.01 17.17
C ALA A 561 19.21 20.12 16.51
N VAL A 562 19.83 20.59 15.42
CA VAL A 562 20.95 19.88 14.77
C VAL A 562 22.17 19.85 15.69
N GLU A 563 22.54 20.96 16.33
CA GLU A 563 23.68 21.00 17.25
C GLU A 563 23.48 20.08 18.47
N ASN A 564 22.26 20.01 19.01
CA ASN A 564 21.91 19.10 20.10
C ASN A 564 22.11 17.62 19.68
N ALA A 565 21.68 17.26 18.47
CA ALA A 565 21.90 15.91 17.94
C ALA A 565 23.40 15.61 17.76
N VAL A 566 24.20 16.56 17.25
CA VAL A 566 25.66 16.38 17.10
C VAL A 566 26.35 16.21 18.45
N GLN A 567 26.00 17.02 19.45
CA GLN A 567 26.57 16.91 20.78
C GLN A 567 26.18 15.58 21.45
N THR A 568 24.92 15.17 21.36
CA THR A 568 24.48 13.88 21.91
C THR A 568 25.11 12.70 21.19
N ALA A 569 25.33 12.79 19.86
CA ALA A 569 26.03 11.77 19.09
C ALA A 569 27.49 11.61 19.55
N LYS A 570 28.18 12.72 19.84
CA LYS A 570 29.54 12.72 20.38
C LYS A 570 29.63 12.07 21.77
N ASP A 571 28.60 12.24 22.58
CA ASP A 571 28.54 11.73 23.95
C ASP A 571 27.99 10.29 24.07
N SER A 572 27.70 9.64 22.93
CA SER A 572 27.11 8.29 22.86
C SER A 572 28.06 7.30 22.19
N ASP A 573 27.98 6.03 22.58
CA ASP A 573 28.81 4.97 21.99
C ASP A 573 28.27 4.49 20.64
N VAL A 574 26.94 4.50 20.48
CA VAL A 574 26.21 4.11 19.26
C VAL A 574 25.04 5.07 19.05
N VAL A 575 24.77 5.43 17.81
CA VAL A 575 23.60 6.23 17.43
C VAL A 575 22.70 5.42 16.52
N PHE A 576 21.42 5.30 16.88
CA PHE A 576 20.36 4.80 16.03
C PHE A 576 19.55 5.97 15.49
N PHE A 577 19.79 6.35 14.25
CA PHE A 577 19.05 7.43 13.60
C PHE A 577 17.87 6.86 12.81
N ILE A 578 16.64 7.17 13.23
CA ILE A 578 15.40 6.73 12.61
C ILE A 578 14.97 7.81 11.61
N ALA A 579 15.29 7.57 10.34
CA ALA A 579 14.99 8.46 9.23
C ALA A 579 13.84 7.92 8.38
N GLY A 580 13.38 8.72 7.44
CA GLY A 580 12.54 8.25 6.36
C GLY A 580 11.48 9.24 5.92
N LEU A 581 10.38 8.66 5.47
CA LEU A 581 9.20 9.33 4.96
C LEU A 581 8.02 9.07 5.90
N THR A 582 6.87 9.66 5.58
CA THR A 582 5.63 9.53 6.34
C THR A 582 4.47 9.27 5.38
N PRO A 583 3.26 8.91 5.89
CA PRO A 583 2.06 8.74 5.05
C PRO A 583 1.62 10.03 4.32
N GLU A 584 2.31 11.15 4.53
CA GLU A 584 2.06 12.43 3.86
C GLU A 584 3.03 12.68 2.70
N TRP A 585 4.17 11.97 2.68
CA TRP A 585 5.14 12.01 1.60
C TRP A 585 4.90 10.88 0.58
N GLU A 586 4.51 9.69 1.05
CA GLU A 586 4.12 8.56 0.21
C GLU A 586 2.64 8.24 0.42
N ALA A 587 1.80 8.68 -0.52
CA ALA A 587 0.37 8.52 -0.44
C ALA A 587 -0.27 8.36 -1.81
N GLU A 588 -1.44 7.73 -1.81
CA GLU A 588 -2.39 7.85 -2.90
C GLU A 588 -2.71 9.32 -3.23
N GLY A 589 -2.85 9.64 -4.53
CA GLY A 589 -3.28 10.93 -5.04
C GLY A 589 -2.17 11.81 -5.61
N PHE A 590 -0.90 11.61 -5.24
CA PHE A 590 0.24 12.34 -5.79
C PHE A 590 1.52 11.51 -5.76
N ASP A 591 2.45 11.82 -6.65
CA ASP A 591 3.78 11.22 -6.65
C ASP A 591 4.77 12.08 -5.86
N ARG A 592 5.84 11.47 -5.36
CA ARG A 592 6.90 12.18 -4.62
C ARG A 592 7.62 13.18 -5.54
N PRO A 593 7.98 14.37 -5.01
CA PRO A 593 8.70 15.36 -5.79
C PRO A 593 10.19 15.05 -5.97
N THR A 594 10.77 14.22 -5.09
CA THR A 594 12.22 13.96 -5.03
C THR A 594 12.53 12.63 -4.34
N LEU A 595 13.75 12.11 -4.58
CA LEU A 595 14.30 10.97 -3.83
C LEU A 595 14.85 11.36 -2.46
N HIS A 596 15.21 12.64 -2.26
CA HIS A 596 15.84 13.09 -1.02
C HIS A 596 14.95 12.88 0.20
N LEU A 597 15.59 12.60 1.34
CA LEU A 597 14.90 12.61 2.62
C LEU A 597 14.37 14.04 2.89
N PRO A 598 13.15 14.18 3.42
CA PRO A 598 12.57 15.49 3.71
C PRO A 598 13.40 16.30 4.71
N SER A 599 13.35 17.62 4.53
CA SER A 599 13.94 18.61 5.44
C SER A 599 15.46 18.41 5.62
N ARG A 600 15.97 18.41 6.86
CA ARG A 600 17.41 18.41 7.18
C ARG A 600 17.95 17.02 7.55
N GLN A 601 17.23 15.94 7.26
CA GLN A 601 17.64 14.59 7.65
C GLN A 601 19.02 14.22 7.09
N ASP A 602 19.26 14.46 5.79
CA ASP A 602 20.56 14.16 5.14
C ASP A 602 21.72 14.94 5.78
N GLU A 603 21.48 16.18 6.22
CA GLU A 603 22.45 17.02 6.91
C GLU A 603 22.76 16.47 8.31
N VAL A 604 21.73 16.17 9.11
CA VAL A 604 21.89 15.64 10.46
C VAL A 604 22.67 14.33 10.42
N ILE A 605 22.28 13.39 9.55
CA ILE A 605 22.96 12.09 9.43
C ILE A 605 24.44 12.30 9.05
N SER A 606 24.72 13.19 8.09
CA SER A 606 26.10 13.50 7.70
C SER A 606 26.93 14.03 8.86
N ARG A 607 26.37 14.98 9.63
CA ARG A 607 27.07 15.63 10.73
C ARG A 607 27.28 14.74 11.95
N ILE A 608 26.30 13.92 12.32
CA ILE A 608 26.48 12.97 13.44
C ILE A 608 27.50 11.89 13.08
N ALA A 609 27.56 11.46 11.82
CA ALA A 609 28.54 10.48 11.34
C ALA A 609 29.98 11.03 11.31
N GLU A 610 30.15 12.35 11.25
CA GLU A 610 31.48 12.99 11.34
C GLU A 610 32.05 12.99 12.75
N VAL A 611 31.19 12.96 13.79
CA VAL A 611 31.61 12.98 15.20
C VAL A 611 31.50 11.61 15.88
N ASN A 612 30.75 10.67 15.30
CA ASN A 612 30.58 9.31 15.81
C ASN A 612 30.68 8.28 14.67
N PRO A 613 31.66 7.34 14.71
CA PRO A 613 31.81 6.32 13.67
C PRO A 613 30.76 5.20 13.73
N ASN A 614 30.00 5.11 14.82
CA ASN A 614 29.06 4.02 15.13
C ASN A 614 27.60 4.47 14.92
N VAL A 615 27.33 5.08 13.77
CA VAL A 615 25.96 5.47 13.37
C VAL A 615 25.31 4.34 12.59
N VAL A 616 24.13 3.92 13.05
CA VAL A 616 23.22 3.00 12.36
C VAL A 616 21.97 3.78 11.95
N VAL A 617 21.67 3.80 10.66
CA VAL A 617 20.46 4.48 10.14
C VAL A 617 19.37 3.45 9.85
N CYS A 618 18.17 3.70 10.36
CA CYS A 618 16.96 2.91 10.10
C CYS A 618 16.01 3.73 9.23
N ILE A 619 15.76 3.29 7.99
CA ILE A 619 14.92 4.01 7.02
C ILE A 619 13.50 3.44 7.01
N GLN A 620 12.54 4.26 7.43
CA GLN A 620 11.11 3.97 7.23
C GLN A 620 10.62 4.68 5.97
N ALA A 621 10.66 3.99 4.83
CA ALA A 621 10.10 4.45 3.57
C ALA A 621 9.56 3.24 2.79
N GLY A 622 8.44 3.42 2.10
CA GLY A 622 7.83 2.38 1.29
C GLY A 622 8.50 2.15 -0.06
N SER A 623 9.29 3.12 -0.54
CA SER A 623 10.08 3.06 -1.75
C SER A 623 11.49 3.64 -1.53
N ALA A 624 12.29 3.76 -2.60
CA ALA A 624 13.67 4.21 -2.51
C ALA A 624 13.83 5.67 -2.06
N VAL A 625 14.87 5.96 -1.28
CA VAL A 625 15.30 7.31 -0.93
C VAL A 625 16.77 7.49 -1.28
N ALA A 626 17.20 8.73 -1.52
CA ALA A 626 18.60 9.05 -1.71
C ALA A 626 19.37 8.90 -0.39
N MET A 627 20.63 8.47 -0.47
CA MET A 627 21.50 8.24 0.71
C MET A 627 22.90 8.83 0.48
N PRO A 628 23.04 10.17 0.34
CA PRO A 628 24.34 10.80 0.05
C PRO A 628 25.38 10.58 1.17
N TRP A 629 24.94 10.17 2.35
CA TRP A 629 25.73 9.90 3.55
C TRP A 629 26.03 8.40 3.74
N GLU A 630 25.62 7.51 2.82
CA GLU A 630 25.74 6.05 2.96
C GLU A 630 27.16 5.61 3.35
N ASP A 631 28.19 6.16 2.72
CA ASP A 631 29.60 5.83 2.97
C ASP A 631 30.10 6.26 4.36
N LYS A 632 29.43 7.21 5.02
CA LYS A 632 29.82 7.76 6.32
C LYS A 632 29.30 6.94 7.52
N VAL A 633 28.26 6.12 7.33
CA VAL A 633 27.60 5.39 8.43
C VAL A 633 28.07 3.92 8.52
N ALA A 634 28.01 3.35 9.72
CA ALA A 634 28.43 1.97 9.98
C ALA A 634 27.33 0.95 9.67
N GLY A 635 26.07 1.26 9.98
CA GLY A 635 24.93 0.38 9.75
C GLY A 635 23.80 1.05 8.96
N LEU A 636 23.09 0.26 8.17
CA LEU A 636 21.91 0.71 7.43
C LEU A 636 20.85 -0.40 7.37
N LEU A 637 19.65 -0.07 7.85
CA LEU A 637 18.47 -0.93 7.81
C LEU A 637 17.38 -0.26 6.95
N GLN A 638 16.83 -1.00 5.98
CA GLN A 638 15.59 -0.64 5.32
C GLN A 638 14.43 -1.27 6.10
N CYS A 639 13.69 -0.43 6.83
CA CYS A 639 12.67 -0.85 7.79
C CYS A 639 11.23 -0.77 7.24
N TRP A 640 11.06 -0.15 6.08
CA TRP A 640 9.75 0.03 5.40
C TRP A 640 8.69 0.70 6.30
N TYR A 641 7.44 0.58 5.89
CA TYR A 641 6.28 0.78 6.76
C TYR A 641 5.81 -0.59 7.26
N SER A 642 6.08 -0.87 8.53
CA SER A 642 6.03 -2.23 9.09
C SER A 642 4.85 -2.49 10.03
N GLY A 643 3.78 -1.69 9.91
CA GLY A 643 2.55 -1.91 10.66
C GLY A 643 2.66 -1.63 12.16
N ASN A 644 1.73 -2.18 12.95
CA ASN A 644 1.60 -1.89 14.39
C ASN A 644 2.86 -2.20 15.21
N GLU A 645 3.64 -3.20 14.80
CA GLU A 645 4.80 -3.75 15.53
C GLU A 645 6.15 -3.24 15.00
N ALA A 646 6.15 -2.16 14.19
CA ALA A 646 7.36 -1.64 13.55
C ALA A 646 8.53 -1.44 14.53
N GLY A 647 8.30 -0.78 15.67
CA GLY A 647 9.37 -0.54 16.64
C GLY A 647 9.95 -1.81 17.26
N ASN A 648 9.11 -2.78 17.61
CA ASN A 648 9.54 -4.05 18.17
C ASN A 648 10.33 -4.89 17.15
N ALA A 649 9.91 -4.88 15.88
CA ALA A 649 10.60 -5.57 14.80
C ALA A 649 11.99 -4.95 14.52
N ILE A 650 12.10 -3.61 14.53
CA ILE A 650 13.39 -2.91 14.40
C ILE A 650 14.30 -3.29 15.57
N ALA A 651 13.78 -3.29 16.80
CA ALA A 651 14.53 -3.67 17.98
C ALA A 651 15.00 -5.13 17.92
N ASP A 652 14.18 -6.05 17.42
CA ASP A 652 14.56 -7.46 17.27
C ASP A 652 15.75 -7.67 16.35
N ILE A 653 15.82 -6.91 15.27
CA ILE A 653 16.98 -6.90 14.38
C ILE A 653 18.17 -6.25 15.09
N ILE A 654 18.01 -5.06 15.67
CA ILE A 654 19.10 -4.34 16.34
C ILE A 654 19.76 -5.20 17.42
N TYR A 655 18.99 -5.87 18.27
CA TYR A 655 19.51 -6.70 19.37
C TYR A 655 19.73 -8.17 18.99
N GLY A 656 19.56 -8.54 17.70
CA GLY A 656 19.86 -9.89 17.22
C GLY A 656 18.92 -10.99 17.72
N LYS A 657 17.73 -10.63 18.22
CA LYS A 657 16.64 -11.60 18.50
C LYS A 657 16.12 -12.22 17.21
N VAL A 658 16.16 -11.45 16.13
CA VAL A 658 15.91 -11.92 14.77
C VAL A 658 17.15 -11.65 13.92
N ASN A 659 17.59 -12.67 13.20
CA ASN A 659 18.62 -12.52 12.18
C ASN A 659 17.96 -11.97 10.89
N PRO A 660 18.38 -10.80 10.36
CA PRO A 660 17.78 -10.22 9.16
C PRO A 660 17.87 -11.20 7.99
N SER A 661 16.76 -11.33 7.27
CA SER A 661 16.62 -12.23 6.12
C SER A 661 15.78 -11.64 4.98
N GLY A 662 15.40 -10.37 5.09
CA GLY A 662 14.74 -9.65 4.00
C GLY A 662 15.70 -9.43 2.83
N ARG A 663 15.13 -9.36 1.62
CA ARG A 663 15.83 -9.09 0.36
C ARG A 663 15.13 -7.94 -0.33
N LEU A 664 15.87 -7.01 -0.93
CA LEU A 664 15.28 -5.85 -1.58
C LEU A 664 14.34 -6.27 -2.74
N PRO A 665 13.05 -5.90 -2.71
CA PRO A 665 12.15 -6.13 -3.83
C PRO A 665 12.22 -4.99 -4.86
N LEU A 666 13.05 -3.97 -4.60
CA LEU A 666 13.26 -2.79 -5.44
C LEU A 666 14.75 -2.53 -5.56
N THR A 667 15.18 -2.02 -6.71
CA THR A 667 16.51 -1.45 -6.86
C THR A 667 16.54 -0.07 -6.19
N LEU A 668 17.56 0.18 -5.36
CA LEU A 668 17.74 1.49 -4.73
C LEU A 668 18.74 2.33 -5.55
N PRO A 669 18.27 3.30 -6.36
CA PRO A 669 19.13 4.12 -7.20
C PRO A 669 20.06 5.01 -6.37
N LYS A 670 21.23 5.35 -6.94
CA LYS A 670 22.08 6.43 -6.41
C LYS A 670 21.49 7.81 -6.67
N ARG A 671 20.92 7.96 -7.87
CA ARG A 671 20.36 9.22 -8.34
C ARG A 671 19.07 8.98 -9.08
N ILE A 672 18.19 9.98 -9.08
CA ILE A 672 16.92 9.88 -9.80
C ILE A 672 17.13 9.81 -11.32
N GLU A 673 18.22 10.37 -11.83
CA GLU A 673 18.56 10.31 -13.26
C GLU A 673 18.95 8.91 -13.73
N ASP A 674 19.37 8.03 -12.82
CA ASP A 674 19.73 6.65 -13.12
C ASP A 674 18.49 5.74 -13.25
N CYS A 675 17.30 6.25 -12.92
CA CYS A 675 16.06 5.50 -13.01
C CYS A 675 15.55 5.44 -14.46
N PRO A 676 15.07 4.27 -14.93
CA PRO A 676 14.59 4.11 -16.31
C PRO A 676 13.45 5.07 -16.69
N ALA A 677 12.56 5.35 -15.74
CA ALA A 677 11.41 6.21 -15.93
C ALA A 677 11.70 7.72 -15.80
N TYR A 678 12.94 8.14 -15.49
CA TYR A 678 13.28 9.53 -15.14
C TYR A 678 12.70 10.57 -16.12
N LEU A 679 12.96 10.38 -17.42
CA LEU A 679 12.53 11.29 -18.49
C LEU A 679 11.03 11.21 -18.81
N ASN A 680 10.31 10.21 -18.28
CA ASN A 680 8.92 9.91 -18.61
C ASN A 680 8.09 9.61 -17.35
N SER A 681 8.31 10.40 -16.31
CA SER A 681 7.73 10.24 -14.97
C SER A 681 6.47 11.07 -14.75
N LYS A 682 6.01 11.81 -15.77
CA LYS A 682 4.86 12.73 -15.69
C LYS A 682 3.92 12.52 -16.86
N SER A 683 2.65 12.86 -16.63
CA SER A 683 1.66 12.99 -17.71
C SER A 683 1.94 14.27 -18.50
N VAL A 684 2.03 14.15 -19.83
CA VAL A 684 2.15 15.27 -20.77
C VAL A 684 0.98 15.16 -21.73
N GLN A 685 0.09 16.16 -21.71
CA GLN A 685 -1.14 16.16 -22.52
C GLN A 685 -2.00 14.90 -22.30
N GLY A 686 -2.08 14.43 -21.05
CA GLY A 686 -2.85 13.25 -20.67
C GLY A 686 -2.22 11.91 -21.08
N LYS A 687 -0.90 11.86 -21.34
CA LYS A 687 -0.16 10.64 -21.70
C LYS A 687 1.11 10.49 -20.88
N ILE A 688 1.40 9.27 -20.47
CA ILE A 688 2.63 8.87 -19.79
C ILE A 688 3.31 7.80 -20.67
N HIS A 689 4.52 8.07 -21.15
CA HIS A 689 5.22 7.17 -22.07
C HIS A 689 6.15 6.21 -21.32
N TYR A 690 5.89 4.91 -21.40
CA TYR A 690 6.70 3.88 -20.75
C TYR A 690 7.84 3.48 -21.68
N ARG A 691 8.75 4.43 -21.94
CA ARG A 691 9.81 4.31 -22.95
C ARG A 691 10.93 3.35 -22.56
N GLU A 692 11.03 3.01 -21.28
CA GLU A 692 11.90 1.97 -20.79
C GLU A 692 11.46 0.57 -21.22
N ASP A 693 10.22 0.40 -21.69
CA ASP A 693 9.69 -0.85 -22.20
C ASP A 693 9.90 -2.01 -21.19
N LEU A 694 10.73 -3.00 -21.51
CA LEU A 694 11.04 -4.13 -20.63
C LEU A 694 12.06 -3.82 -19.53
N TYR A 695 12.82 -2.73 -19.68
CA TYR A 695 13.95 -2.37 -18.81
C TYR A 695 13.46 -1.60 -17.58
N VAL A 696 12.59 -2.25 -16.79
CA VAL A 696 12.10 -1.74 -15.50
C VAL A 696 12.96 -2.28 -14.37
N GLY A 697 13.30 -1.43 -13.39
CA GLY A 697 14.06 -1.83 -12.21
C GLY A 697 15.46 -2.34 -12.56
N TYR A 698 15.91 -3.39 -11.86
CA TYR A 698 17.25 -3.98 -12.01
C TYR A 698 17.61 -4.37 -13.45
N LYS A 699 16.61 -4.67 -14.28
CA LYS A 699 16.79 -4.96 -15.72
C LYS A 699 17.41 -3.79 -16.47
N HIS A 700 17.06 -2.55 -16.09
CA HIS A 700 17.68 -1.34 -16.61
C HIS A 700 19.15 -1.27 -16.21
N TYR A 701 19.42 -1.37 -14.90
CA TYR A 701 20.78 -1.23 -14.34
C TYR A 701 21.74 -2.27 -14.91
N GLN A 702 21.28 -3.51 -15.09
CA GLN A 702 22.04 -4.55 -15.77
C GLN A 702 22.32 -4.20 -17.24
N ALA A 703 21.30 -3.73 -17.98
CA ALA A 703 21.43 -3.41 -19.40
C ALA A 703 22.32 -2.18 -19.67
N THR A 704 22.35 -1.21 -18.75
CA THR A 704 23.11 0.04 -18.89
C THR A 704 24.43 0.03 -18.12
N ALA A 705 24.71 -1.03 -17.36
CA ALA A 705 25.86 -1.14 -16.47
C ALA A 705 25.99 0.03 -15.45
N VAL A 706 24.86 0.63 -15.07
CA VAL A 706 24.79 1.66 -14.02
C VAL A 706 24.70 0.96 -12.68
N LYS A 707 25.60 1.30 -11.74
CA LYS A 707 25.62 0.68 -10.41
C LYS A 707 24.66 1.38 -9.44
N PRO A 708 23.63 0.70 -8.91
CA PRO A 708 22.74 1.27 -7.88
C PRO A 708 23.47 1.42 -6.53
N HIS A 709 22.81 2.01 -5.52
CA HIS A 709 23.28 1.87 -4.13
C HIS A 709 23.18 0.41 -3.72
N PHE A 710 21.99 -0.17 -3.89
CA PHE A 710 21.73 -1.57 -3.59
C PHE A 710 20.83 -2.18 -4.67
N ALA A 711 21.22 -3.37 -5.13
CA ALA A 711 20.53 -4.06 -6.22
C ALA A 711 19.27 -4.78 -5.75
N PHE A 712 18.35 -5.05 -6.68
CA PHE A 712 17.24 -5.98 -6.45
C PHE A 712 17.75 -7.34 -5.93
N GLY A 713 17.03 -7.89 -4.96
CA GLY A 713 17.34 -9.15 -4.31
C GLY A 713 18.45 -9.07 -3.26
N PHE A 714 19.08 -7.91 -3.04
CA PHE A 714 20.17 -7.76 -2.07
C PHE A 714 19.67 -7.71 -0.62
N GLY A 715 20.48 -8.23 0.31
CA GLY A 715 20.25 -8.16 1.75
C GLY A 715 21.35 -8.89 2.53
N LEU A 716 21.75 -8.36 3.68
CA LEU A 716 22.75 -8.99 4.54
C LEU A 716 22.09 -9.82 5.64
N SER A 717 22.89 -10.67 6.28
CA SER A 717 22.52 -11.49 7.42
C SER A 717 23.61 -11.39 8.49
N TYR A 718 23.28 -11.70 9.75
CA TYR A 718 24.26 -11.90 10.83
C TYR A 718 24.99 -13.24 10.75
N THR A 719 24.73 -14.02 9.70
CA THR A 719 25.47 -15.24 9.37
C THR A 719 25.82 -15.27 7.88
N THR A 720 26.60 -16.25 7.47
CA THR A 720 27.02 -16.42 6.07
C THR A 720 26.48 -17.72 5.50
N PHE A 721 26.23 -17.73 4.19
CA PHE A 721 25.71 -18.88 3.47
C PHE A 721 26.55 -19.21 2.23
N GLU A 722 26.75 -20.51 2.02
CA GLU A 722 27.42 -21.09 0.86
C GLU A 722 26.42 -21.91 0.05
N PHE A 723 26.44 -21.75 -1.27
CA PHE A 723 25.52 -22.39 -2.20
C PHE A 723 26.31 -23.43 -2.99
N THR A 724 25.86 -24.68 -3.00
CA THR A 724 26.51 -25.79 -3.72
C THR A 724 25.48 -26.73 -4.34
N GLY A 725 25.95 -27.74 -5.07
CA GLY A 725 25.09 -28.85 -5.49
C GLY A 725 23.97 -28.48 -6.46
N LEU A 726 24.17 -27.49 -7.35
CA LEU A 726 23.19 -27.14 -8.39
C LEU A 726 22.85 -28.37 -9.24
N SER A 727 21.59 -28.81 -9.15
CA SER A 727 21.03 -29.91 -9.92
C SER A 727 19.77 -29.42 -10.63
N ILE A 728 19.67 -29.71 -11.93
CA ILE A 728 18.49 -29.37 -12.72
C ILE A 728 17.92 -30.65 -13.30
N LYS A 729 16.66 -30.96 -12.96
CA LYS A 729 15.96 -32.16 -13.42
C LYS A 729 14.69 -31.75 -14.14
N GLY A 730 14.42 -32.36 -15.29
CA GLY A 730 13.25 -32.03 -16.08
C GLY A 730 13.51 -32.16 -17.57
N SER A 731 12.50 -31.79 -18.36
CA SER A 731 12.57 -31.81 -19.82
C SER A 731 11.58 -30.83 -20.43
N GLY A 732 11.83 -30.43 -21.69
CA GLY A 732 11.02 -29.43 -22.39
C GLY A 732 11.14 -28.08 -21.69
N THR A 733 10.07 -27.63 -21.05
CA THR A 733 10.01 -26.38 -20.27
C THR A 733 9.67 -26.61 -18.80
N ASN A 734 9.63 -27.85 -18.31
CA ASN A 734 9.33 -28.15 -16.92
C ASN A 734 10.60 -28.65 -16.23
N TYR A 735 11.16 -27.85 -15.33
CA TYR A 735 12.40 -28.16 -14.62
C TYR A 735 12.29 -27.86 -13.12
N GLU A 736 12.76 -28.79 -12.28
CA GLU A 736 13.06 -28.56 -10.87
C GLU A 736 14.55 -28.15 -10.77
N VAL A 737 14.80 -26.94 -10.29
CA VAL A 737 16.13 -26.45 -9.90
C VAL A 737 16.31 -26.73 -8.41
N SER A 738 17.33 -27.51 -8.06
CA SER A 738 17.70 -27.84 -6.68
C SER A 738 19.07 -27.27 -6.34
N VAL A 739 19.19 -26.64 -5.17
CA VAL A 739 20.43 -26.02 -4.68
C VAL A 739 20.59 -26.33 -3.19
N GLU A 740 21.76 -26.81 -2.77
CA GLU A 740 22.10 -26.96 -1.36
C GLU A 740 22.62 -25.63 -0.81
N VAL A 741 22.05 -25.18 0.31
CA VAL A 741 22.48 -23.97 1.02
C VAL A 741 22.95 -24.38 2.40
N LYS A 742 24.22 -24.11 2.68
CA LYS A 742 24.85 -24.35 3.98
C LYS A 742 25.04 -23.04 4.73
N ASN A 743 24.66 -23.00 5.99
CA ASN A 743 25.00 -21.90 6.88
C ASN A 743 26.44 -22.10 7.40
N THR A 744 27.34 -21.23 7.00
CA THR A 744 28.78 -21.27 7.32
C THR A 744 29.18 -20.31 8.43
N GLY A 745 28.25 -19.50 8.94
CA GLY A 745 28.53 -18.51 9.98
C GLY A 745 28.18 -19.01 11.38
N ALA A 746 28.12 -18.06 12.34
CA ALA A 746 28.03 -18.36 13.77
C ALA A 746 26.60 -18.31 14.33
N ARG A 747 25.60 -17.95 13.53
CA ARG A 747 24.20 -17.79 13.98
C ARG A 747 23.27 -18.54 13.05
N ALA A 748 22.16 -19.08 13.58
CA ALA A 748 21.09 -19.58 12.73
C ALA A 748 20.49 -18.42 11.91
N GLY A 749 19.97 -18.72 10.72
CA GLY A 749 19.38 -17.71 9.86
C GLY A 749 18.54 -18.31 8.74
N ALA A 750 17.97 -17.43 7.93
CA ALA A 750 17.23 -17.80 6.74
C ALA A 750 17.90 -17.20 5.50
N GLU A 751 17.80 -17.90 4.38
CA GLU A 751 18.40 -17.49 3.12
C GLU A 751 17.41 -17.67 1.96
N VAL A 752 17.47 -16.76 0.98
CA VAL A 752 16.64 -16.75 -0.23
C VAL A 752 17.50 -17.15 -1.42
N VAL A 753 17.20 -18.29 -2.01
CA VAL A 753 17.78 -18.71 -3.29
C VAL A 753 17.00 -18.07 -4.42
N GLN A 754 17.67 -17.32 -5.29
CA GLN A 754 17.06 -16.63 -6.43
C GLN A 754 17.54 -17.25 -7.74
N VAL A 755 16.61 -17.57 -8.64
CA VAL A 755 16.89 -18.19 -9.94
C VAL A 755 16.53 -17.21 -11.05
N TYR A 756 17.56 -16.77 -11.77
CA TYR A 756 17.43 -15.93 -12.94
C TYR A 756 17.64 -16.74 -14.22
N VAL A 757 16.90 -16.40 -15.26
CA VAL A 757 16.99 -17.04 -16.57
C VAL A 757 17.46 -16.04 -17.62
N SER A 758 18.46 -16.44 -18.41
CA SER A 758 18.87 -15.74 -19.63
C SER A 758 18.43 -16.52 -20.87
N TYR A 759 17.98 -15.80 -21.89
CA TYR A 759 17.37 -16.40 -23.09
C TYR A 759 18.41 -16.57 -24.19
N PRO A 760 18.20 -17.52 -25.14
CA PRO A 760 18.99 -17.54 -26.36
C PRO A 760 18.78 -16.23 -27.15
N GLU A 761 19.72 -15.91 -28.04
CA GLU A 761 19.54 -14.80 -28.98
C GLU A 761 18.32 -15.06 -29.89
N THR A 762 17.57 -13.99 -30.14
CA THR A 762 16.37 -13.99 -30.99
C THR A 762 16.37 -12.73 -31.87
N GLU A 763 15.42 -12.63 -32.78
CA GLU A 763 15.13 -11.43 -33.57
C GLU A 763 14.69 -10.23 -32.70
N LEU A 764 14.21 -10.48 -31.47
CA LEU A 764 13.83 -9.47 -30.51
C LEU A 764 14.94 -9.22 -29.48
N ASN A 765 15.03 -7.99 -28.99
CA ASN A 765 15.88 -7.67 -27.84
C ASN A 765 15.45 -8.51 -26.63
N GLN A 766 16.42 -9.11 -25.94
CA GLN A 766 16.17 -9.91 -24.74
C GLN A 766 16.79 -9.25 -23.52
N LEU A 767 16.12 -9.40 -22.38
CA LEU A 767 16.66 -9.02 -21.09
C LEU A 767 17.82 -9.96 -20.73
N LEU A 768 18.87 -9.42 -20.11
CA LEU A 768 20.05 -10.19 -19.73
C LEU A 768 19.70 -11.30 -18.73
N PHE A 769 19.06 -10.93 -17.62
CA PHE A 769 18.68 -11.85 -16.55
C PHE A 769 17.29 -11.52 -16.02
N GLN A 770 16.45 -12.54 -15.87
CA GLN A 770 15.07 -12.37 -15.41
C GLN A 770 14.79 -13.28 -14.23
N LEU A 771 14.32 -12.77 -13.09
CA LEU A 771 13.92 -13.62 -11.98
C LEU A 771 12.74 -14.49 -12.45
N ARG A 772 12.87 -15.81 -12.35
CA ARG A 772 11.82 -16.77 -12.73
C ARG A 772 11.51 -17.80 -11.66
N GLY A 773 12.19 -17.73 -10.52
CA GLY A 773 11.87 -18.53 -9.35
C GLY A 773 12.71 -18.13 -8.14
N PHE A 774 12.20 -18.42 -6.95
CA PHE A 774 12.90 -18.22 -5.69
C PHE A 774 12.37 -19.17 -4.62
N ALA A 775 13.18 -19.43 -3.59
CA ALA A 775 12.77 -20.15 -2.41
C ALA A 775 13.47 -19.60 -1.16
N LYS A 776 12.70 -19.36 -0.09
CA LYS A 776 13.25 -19.04 1.22
C LYS A 776 13.42 -20.31 2.04
N LEU A 777 14.63 -20.49 2.58
CA LEU A 777 14.97 -21.57 3.48
C LEU A 777 15.08 -21.00 4.89
N HIS A 778 14.10 -21.32 5.73
CA HIS A 778 14.04 -20.88 7.13
C HIS A 778 14.98 -21.69 8.03
N ASP A 779 15.36 -21.12 9.18
CA ASP A 779 15.98 -21.82 10.31
C ASP A 779 17.10 -22.79 9.91
N ILE A 780 18.04 -22.32 9.09
CA ILE A 780 19.25 -23.08 8.78
C ILE A 780 20.19 -22.91 9.98
N GLY A 781 20.32 -23.98 10.78
CA GLY A 781 21.23 -24.01 11.92
C GLY A 781 22.69 -23.84 11.53
N VAL A 782 23.55 -23.47 12.48
CA VAL A 782 25.00 -23.32 12.27
C VAL A 782 25.60 -24.61 11.72
N ASN A 783 26.38 -24.52 10.64
CA ASN A 783 26.96 -25.64 9.90
C ASN A 783 25.96 -26.63 9.27
N ALA A 784 24.65 -26.37 9.35
CA ALA A 784 23.63 -27.20 8.73
C ALA A 784 23.42 -26.80 7.26
N SER A 785 22.96 -27.78 6.46
CA SER A 785 22.53 -27.58 5.08
C SER A 785 21.04 -27.81 4.92
N LYS A 786 20.41 -27.08 3.99
CA LYS A 786 19.05 -27.35 3.48
C LYS A 786 19.04 -27.25 1.97
N VAL A 787 18.09 -27.92 1.31
CA VAL A 787 17.97 -27.90 -0.15
C VAL A 787 16.77 -27.03 -0.54
N ALA A 788 17.03 -25.98 -1.33
CA ALA A 788 16.01 -25.22 -2.03
C ALA A 788 15.57 -25.97 -3.29
N LYS A 789 14.25 -25.99 -3.53
CA LYS A 789 13.65 -26.57 -4.72
C LYS A 789 12.74 -25.55 -5.38
N ILE A 790 12.97 -25.29 -6.66
CA ILE A 790 12.33 -24.21 -7.41
C ILE A 790 11.85 -24.80 -8.73
N GLU A 791 10.54 -24.76 -8.94
CA GLU A 791 9.90 -25.24 -10.17
C GLU A 791 9.89 -24.12 -11.23
N LEU A 792 10.36 -24.45 -12.43
CA LEU A 792 10.29 -23.61 -13.61
C LEU A 792 9.37 -24.27 -14.63
N ASP A 793 8.48 -23.48 -15.23
CA ASP A 793 7.57 -23.94 -16.29
C ASP A 793 7.71 -23.09 -17.57
N LYS A 794 6.78 -23.26 -18.52
CA LYS A 794 6.74 -22.49 -19.79
C LYS A 794 6.90 -20.97 -19.58
N CYS A 795 6.38 -20.40 -18.49
CA CYS A 795 6.48 -18.98 -18.20
C CYS A 795 7.92 -18.53 -17.91
N ALA A 796 8.80 -19.42 -17.44
CA ALA A 796 10.21 -19.11 -17.18
C ALA A 796 11.00 -18.86 -18.47
N PHE A 797 10.54 -19.44 -19.59
CA PHE A 797 11.30 -19.50 -20.86
C PHE A 797 10.63 -18.73 -22.01
N SER A 798 9.52 -18.02 -21.72
CA SER A 798 8.70 -17.35 -22.72
C SER A 798 8.93 -15.83 -22.74
N HIS A 799 8.98 -15.27 -23.95
CA HIS A 799 8.77 -13.84 -24.19
C HIS A 799 7.48 -13.63 -24.99
N TRP A 800 6.93 -12.42 -24.98
CA TRP A 800 5.77 -12.07 -25.79
C TRP A 800 6.20 -11.65 -27.19
N ASP A 801 5.65 -12.32 -28.20
CA ASP A 801 5.83 -11.99 -29.60
C ASP A 801 4.70 -11.03 -30.04
N PRO A 802 4.98 -9.74 -30.28
CA PRO A 802 3.96 -8.75 -30.59
C PRO A 802 3.31 -8.95 -31.97
N GLU A 803 4.02 -9.57 -32.92
CA GLU A 803 3.50 -9.85 -34.27
C GLU A 803 2.56 -11.05 -34.23
N ALA A 804 3.01 -12.14 -33.60
CA ALA A 804 2.18 -13.34 -33.43
C ALA A 804 1.05 -13.17 -32.40
N LYS A 805 1.12 -12.13 -31.55
CA LYS A 805 0.23 -11.90 -30.41
C LYS A 805 0.11 -13.14 -29.52
N SER A 806 1.26 -13.70 -29.18
CA SER A 806 1.36 -14.90 -28.34
C SER A 806 2.66 -14.94 -27.56
N TRP A 807 2.64 -15.65 -26.43
CA TRP A 807 3.88 -16.05 -25.77
C TRP A 807 4.64 -17.05 -26.64
N ARG A 808 5.96 -16.95 -26.66
CA ARG A 808 6.83 -17.79 -27.49
C ARG A 808 8.01 -18.30 -26.67
N VAL A 809 8.19 -19.62 -26.72
CA VAL A 809 9.40 -20.31 -26.30
C VAL A 809 10.21 -20.63 -27.55
N VAL A 810 11.50 -20.28 -27.57
CA VAL A 810 12.38 -20.49 -28.72
C VAL A 810 13.29 -21.69 -28.44
N ALA A 811 13.51 -22.54 -29.44
CA ALA A 811 14.50 -23.62 -29.31
C ALA A 811 15.90 -23.02 -29.14
N GLY A 812 16.65 -23.48 -28.14
CA GLY A 812 17.94 -22.88 -27.84
C GLY A 812 18.47 -23.22 -26.45
N GLY A 813 19.65 -22.69 -26.15
CA GLY A 813 20.30 -22.85 -24.85
C GLY A 813 19.96 -21.70 -23.92
N TYR A 814 19.23 -21.98 -22.85
CA TYR A 814 18.89 -21.01 -21.80
C TYR A 814 19.89 -21.10 -20.65
N GLY A 815 20.30 -19.96 -20.11
CA GLY A 815 21.14 -19.90 -18.91
C GLY A 815 20.28 -19.92 -17.66
N ILE A 816 20.69 -20.72 -16.67
CA ILE A 816 20.09 -20.79 -15.34
C ILE A 816 21.13 -20.27 -14.35
N HIS A 817 20.85 -19.11 -13.76
CA HIS A 817 21.76 -18.37 -12.89
C HIS A 817 21.18 -18.34 -11.49
N VAL A 818 21.86 -19.00 -10.56
CA VAL A 818 21.47 -19.03 -9.14
C VAL A 818 22.30 -18.01 -8.39
N GLY A 819 21.63 -17.10 -7.69
CA GLY A 819 22.29 -16.02 -6.98
C GLY A 819 21.68 -15.71 -5.62
N LYS A 820 22.39 -14.82 -4.92
CA LYS A 820 21.92 -14.17 -3.68
C LYS A 820 21.25 -12.84 -3.92
N SER A 821 21.43 -12.26 -5.11
CA SER A 821 20.80 -11.04 -5.60
C SER A 821 20.92 -10.98 -7.13
N SER A 822 20.39 -9.92 -7.74
CA SER A 822 20.52 -9.67 -9.19
C SER A 822 21.94 -9.31 -9.66
N GLU A 823 22.88 -9.07 -8.74
CA GLU A 823 24.29 -8.77 -9.06
C GLU A 823 25.28 -9.84 -8.57
N GLU A 824 24.82 -10.84 -7.79
CA GLU A 824 25.69 -11.88 -7.21
C GLU A 824 25.17 -13.28 -7.58
N PHE A 825 25.57 -13.77 -8.76
CA PHE A 825 25.37 -15.16 -9.17
C PHE A 825 26.52 -16.03 -8.65
N VAL A 826 26.17 -17.17 -8.07
CA VAL A 826 27.12 -18.09 -7.39
C VAL A 826 27.20 -19.45 -8.07
N LEU A 827 26.13 -19.89 -8.74
CA LEU A 827 26.10 -21.13 -9.50
C LEU A 827 25.40 -20.88 -10.83
N GLU A 828 25.93 -21.47 -11.90
CA GLU A 828 25.36 -21.35 -13.24
C GLU A 828 25.26 -22.71 -13.91
N ALA A 829 24.22 -22.88 -14.73
CA ALA A 829 24.07 -24.02 -15.61
C ALA A 829 23.40 -23.59 -16.90
N ARG A 830 23.37 -24.49 -17.88
CA ARG A 830 22.61 -24.30 -19.11
C ARG A 830 21.66 -25.47 -19.30
N ILE A 831 20.46 -25.15 -19.77
CA ILE A 831 19.51 -26.14 -20.26
C ILE A 831 19.27 -25.91 -21.75
N LYS A 832 18.76 -26.93 -22.43
CA LYS A 832 18.42 -26.85 -23.85
C LYS A 832 16.94 -27.13 -24.05
N VAL A 833 16.24 -26.18 -24.63
CA VAL A 833 14.88 -26.40 -25.17
C VAL A 833 15.05 -26.85 -26.62
N VAL A 834 14.59 -28.07 -26.93
CA VAL A 834 14.81 -28.69 -28.25
C VAL A 834 13.85 -28.16 -29.30
N GLU A 835 12.58 -27.96 -28.92
CA GLU A 835 11.52 -27.47 -29.81
C GLU A 835 10.87 -26.23 -29.20
N GLY A 836 10.78 -25.16 -29.99
CA GLY A 836 10.05 -23.96 -29.63
C GLY A 836 8.55 -24.10 -29.93
N PHE A 837 7.73 -23.29 -29.26
CA PHE A 837 6.29 -23.27 -29.46
C PHE A 837 5.71 -21.93 -29.03
N THR A 838 4.49 -21.64 -29.49
CA THR A 838 3.71 -20.48 -29.05
C THR A 838 2.54 -20.89 -28.17
N TRP A 839 2.11 -19.99 -27.30
CA TRP A 839 0.97 -20.21 -26.42
C TRP A 839 0.30 -18.90 -26.00
N ASN A 840 -0.95 -19.00 -25.55
CA ASN A 840 -1.74 -17.92 -24.95
C ASN A 840 -2.46 -18.46 -23.72
N GLY A 841 -2.95 -17.58 -22.84
CA GLY A 841 -3.65 -17.99 -21.63
C GLY A 841 -2.77 -18.09 -20.40
N VAL A 842 -3.14 -18.99 -19.49
CA VAL A 842 -2.44 -19.27 -18.23
C VAL A 842 -1.81 -20.67 -18.18
#